data_AF-A0A7L0V8T8-F1
#
_entry.id   AF-A0A7L0V8T8-F1
#
_cell.length_a   1.000
_cell.length_b   1.000
_cell.length_c   1.000
_cell.angle_alpha   90.00
_cell.angle_beta   90.00
_cell.angle_gamma   90.00
#
_symmetry.space_group_name_H-M   'P 1'
#
loop_
_entity.id
_entity.type
_entity.pdbx_description
1 polymer ?
#
loop_
_entity_poly.entity_id
_entity_poly.type
_entity_poly.pdbx_seq_one_letter_code
_entity_poly.pdbx_strand_id
1 'polypeptide(L)'
;MIPVTEFRQFSEQQPAFRVLKPWWDVFTDYLSVAMLMIGVFGCTLQVMQDKIICLPKRVQPCQNQSNSSNVFNTIPDTTPLPPLKPSTPPATVEMKGLKTDLDLQQYSFINQVCYERALHWYAKYFPYLVLIHTLVFMLCSNFWFKFPGSSSKIEHFISILGKCFDSPWTTRALSEVSGEDSEEKDNRKNNINKSNTTQPSTEGTLVKTQSLKSIPEKLVVDKGTPGALDKKEGEQAKALFEKVKKFRLHVEEGDILYVMYVRQTVLKVIKFLIIIAYNTALVSEVNFTVVCNVDIEDMTGYKNFCCNHTMAHLFSKLSYCYLCFVSIYGLTCLYTLYWLFYRSLKEYSFEYVRQETGIDDIPDVKNDFAFMLHMIDQYDPLYSKRFAVFLSEVSENKLKQLNLNNEWTADKLRQRLQTNSHSHLELQLFMLSGLPDTVFEITELQSLKLEIINNVMIPATIAQLDNLQELSLHQCSVKIHSAALAFLKENLKILSVKFDDIRELPHWMYGLRNLEELYLIGSLSHDISKNITLESFRELKSLKVLHIKSNLSKIPQSAVDVSSHLQKLCIHNDGTKLVMLNNLKKMVNLTQLELVHCDLERIPHAVFSLLSLQELDLKENNLKSIEEIVSFQHLRKLTILKLWYNSITYIPEHIKKLTSLERLSFSHNKIEVLPSHLFLCNKIRYLDLSYNDIRFIPPEIGVLQSLQYFSITCNKVESVPDELYFCKKLKTLKIGKNNLSVLSPKIGNLTLLSYLDIKGNHFEILPPELGECRALKRTGFTVEDNLFETLPSDVREQMKAE
;
A
#
# COMPACT_ATOMS: atom_id res chain seq x y z
N MET A 1 -30.12 47.60 28.38
CA MET A 1 -29.49 47.56 27.04
C MET A 1 -28.84 46.19 26.91
N ILE A 2 -29.28 45.34 25.98
CA ILE A 2 -28.65 44.02 25.76
C ILE A 2 -27.41 44.27 24.91
N PRO A 3 -26.19 44.04 25.41
CA PRO A 3 -24.99 44.32 24.62
C PRO A 3 -24.89 43.30 23.48
N VAL A 4 -24.52 43.77 22.28
CA VAL A 4 -24.35 42.93 21.08
C VAL A 4 -23.34 41.79 21.34
N THR A 5 -22.45 41.97 22.32
CA THR A 5 -21.48 40.96 22.77
C THR A 5 -22.11 39.70 23.37
N GLU A 6 -23.32 39.74 23.92
CA GLU A 6 -24.01 38.53 24.41
C GLU A 6 -24.42 37.60 23.26
N PHE A 7 -24.63 38.13 22.05
CA PHE A 7 -24.94 37.33 20.86
C PHE A 7 -23.69 36.74 20.19
N ARG A 8 -22.49 37.05 20.70
CA ARG A 8 -21.21 36.53 20.18
C ARG A 8 -21.08 35.01 20.31
N GLN A 9 -21.74 34.39 21.29
CA GLN A 9 -21.80 32.92 21.43
C GLN A 9 -22.46 32.20 20.23
N PHE A 10 -23.31 32.90 19.47
CA PHE A 10 -23.89 32.35 18.24
C PHE A 10 -22.96 32.47 17.03
N SER A 11 -21.91 33.30 17.12
CA SER A 11 -20.94 33.58 16.05
C SER A 11 -19.57 32.93 16.28
N GLU A 12 -19.19 32.62 17.53
CA GLU A 12 -17.90 31.98 17.82
C GLU A 12 -17.93 30.50 17.40
N GLN A 13 -17.24 30.23 16.29
CA GLN A 13 -16.90 28.90 15.81
C GLN A 13 -15.40 28.67 16.00
N GLN A 14 -15.00 27.39 16.13
CA GLN A 14 -13.58 27.05 16.17
C GLN A 14 -12.87 27.61 14.91
N PRO A 15 -11.67 28.18 15.05
CA PRO A 15 -10.95 28.80 13.93
C PRO A 15 -10.65 27.80 12.80
N ALA A 16 -10.58 26.50 13.11
CA ALA A 16 -10.33 25.42 12.17
C ALA A 16 -11.46 25.24 11.13
N PHE A 17 -12.72 25.59 11.46
CA PHE A 17 -13.84 25.48 10.52
C PHE A 17 -13.83 26.54 9.41
N ARG A 18 -12.96 27.55 9.49
CA ARG A 18 -12.85 28.62 8.47
C ARG A 18 -12.46 28.09 7.09
N VAL A 19 -11.72 26.97 7.03
CA VAL A 19 -11.26 26.35 5.77
C VAL A 19 -12.44 25.82 4.93
N LEU A 20 -13.59 25.55 5.57
CA LEU A 20 -14.80 25.08 4.90
C LEU A 20 -15.82 26.20 4.62
N LYS A 21 -15.47 27.46 4.87
CA LYS A 21 -16.33 28.62 4.60
C LYS A 21 -15.86 29.37 3.35
N PRO A 22 -16.61 29.26 2.23
CA PRO A 22 -16.36 30.08 1.06
C PRO A 22 -16.70 31.55 1.34
N TRP A 23 -16.33 32.43 0.40
CA TRP A 23 -16.49 33.87 0.54
C TRP A 23 -17.95 34.31 0.80
N TRP A 24 -18.94 33.58 0.25
CA TRP A 24 -20.36 33.91 0.44
C TRP A 24 -20.82 33.66 1.87
N ASP A 25 -20.38 32.57 2.51
CA ASP A 25 -20.78 32.27 3.89
C ASP A 25 -20.17 33.30 4.84
N VAL A 26 -18.89 33.64 4.65
CA VAL A 26 -18.21 34.70 5.39
C VAL A 26 -18.95 36.03 5.23
N PHE A 27 -19.36 36.38 4.01
CA PHE A 27 -20.10 37.62 3.74
C PHE A 27 -21.49 37.63 4.40
N THR A 28 -22.23 36.51 4.35
CA THR A 28 -23.55 36.39 5.00
C THR A 28 -23.48 36.48 6.53
N ASP A 29 -22.39 36.04 7.15
CA ASP A 29 -22.17 36.19 8.59
C ASP A 29 -22.03 37.67 8.97
N TYR A 30 -21.22 38.44 8.24
CA TYR A 30 -21.07 39.88 8.47
C TYR A 30 -22.37 40.66 8.21
N LEU A 31 -23.12 40.31 7.17
CA LEU A 31 -24.44 40.90 6.91
C LEU A 31 -25.42 40.61 8.05
N SER A 32 -25.40 39.39 8.60
CA SER A 32 -26.25 39.00 9.73
C SER A 32 -25.89 39.80 10.99
N VAL A 33 -24.61 40.06 11.26
CA VAL A 33 -24.18 40.93 12.36
C VAL A 33 -24.66 42.38 12.15
N ALA A 34 -24.59 42.92 10.94
CA ALA A 34 -25.11 44.26 10.64
C ALA A 34 -26.64 44.34 10.83
N MET A 35 -27.38 43.33 10.37
CA MET A 35 -28.83 43.23 10.59
C MET A 35 -29.18 43.11 12.10
N LEU A 36 -28.34 42.42 12.87
CA LEU A 36 -28.51 42.29 14.32
C LEU A 36 -28.31 43.63 15.02
N MET A 37 -27.29 44.40 14.61
CA MET A 37 -27.06 45.76 15.11
C MET A 37 -28.26 46.68 14.84
N ILE A 38 -28.84 46.61 13.63
CA ILE A 38 -30.07 47.34 13.27
C ILE A 38 -31.24 46.95 14.20
N GLY A 39 -31.44 45.65 14.44
CA GLY A 39 -32.49 45.15 15.34
C GLY A 39 -32.32 45.61 16.79
N VAL A 40 -31.11 45.47 17.35
CA VAL A 40 -30.80 45.85 18.74
C VAL A 40 -30.91 47.37 18.93
N PHE A 41 -30.43 48.15 17.96
CA PHE A 41 -30.57 49.61 17.95
C PHE A 41 -32.04 50.02 17.92
N GLY A 42 -32.84 49.44 17.01
CA GLY A 42 -34.27 49.70 16.94
C GLY A 42 -35.02 49.31 18.21
N CYS A 43 -34.69 48.17 18.84
CA CYS A 43 -35.30 47.74 20.09
C CYS A 43 -34.98 48.71 21.24
N THR A 44 -33.75 49.21 21.31
CA THR A 44 -33.32 50.15 22.34
C THR A 44 -34.09 51.47 22.23
N LEU A 45 -34.23 52.00 21.02
CA LEU A 45 -35.02 53.21 20.77
C LEU A 45 -36.50 53.01 21.11
N GLN A 46 -37.06 51.85 20.75
CA GLN A 46 -38.47 51.52 20.99
C GLN A 46 -38.82 51.38 22.48
N VAL A 47 -37.85 51.04 23.34
CA VAL A 47 -38.05 50.90 24.80
C VAL A 47 -37.80 52.21 25.55
N MET A 48 -36.84 53.02 25.10
CA MET A 48 -36.35 54.16 25.87
C MET A 48 -37.09 55.49 25.63
N GLN A 49 -37.77 55.67 24.49
CA GLN A 49 -38.35 56.96 24.09
C GLN A 49 -39.88 56.97 24.12
N ASP A 50 -40.45 58.17 24.33
CA ASP A 50 -41.89 58.40 24.30
C ASP A 50 -42.47 58.11 22.91
N LYS A 51 -43.47 57.23 22.89
CA LYS A 51 -43.88 56.50 21.68
C LYS A 51 -44.88 57.26 20.82
N ILE A 52 -45.75 58.07 21.42
CA ILE A 52 -46.76 58.84 20.69
C ILE A 52 -47.22 60.05 21.51
N ILE A 53 -47.53 61.16 20.84
CA ILE A 53 -48.09 62.36 21.45
C ILE A 53 -49.41 62.69 20.76
N CYS A 54 -50.51 62.67 21.49
CA CYS A 54 -51.86 62.84 20.97
C CYS A 54 -52.51 64.13 21.46
N LEU A 55 -53.16 64.85 20.56
CA LEU A 55 -53.94 66.06 20.86
C LEU A 55 -55.38 65.90 20.34
N PRO A 56 -56.39 66.38 21.08
CA PRO A 56 -57.78 66.30 20.66
C PRO A 56 -58.05 67.20 19.44
N LYS A 57 -58.84 66.68 18.48
CA LYS A 57 -59.32 67.44 17.33
C LYS A 57 -60.76 67.86 17.59
N ARG A 58 -61.02 69.17 17.73
CA ARG A 58 -62.38 69.70 17.86
C ARG A 58 -63.06 69.67 16.49
N VAL A 59 -64.19 68.95 16.37
CA VAL A 59 -65.07 69.03 15.20
C VAL A 59 -65.77 70.39 15.28
N GLN A 60 -65.43 71.33 14.39
CA GLN A 60 -66.33 72.46 14.12
C GLN A 60 -67.55 71.90 13.35
N PRO A 61 -68.79 72.21 13.74
CA PRO A 61 -69.94 71.93 12.90
C PRO A 61 -69.92 72.95 11.75
N CYS A 62 -69.38 72.56 10.59
CA CYS A 62 -69.56 73.37 9.38
C CYS A 62 -70.94 73.06 8.79
N GLN A 63 -71.79 74.08 8.80
CA GLN A 63 -72.86 74.22 7.82
C GLN A 63 -72.27 74.10 6.41
N ASN A 64 -72.95 73.31 5.57
CA ASN A 64 -72.89 73.22 4.12
C ASN A 64 -71.94 74.18 3.41
N GLN A 65 -70.89 73.66 2.78
CA GLN A 65 -70.81 73.67 1.31
C GLN A 65 -69.72 72.73 0.78
N SER A 66 -70.09 72.12 -0.32
CA SER A 66 -69.52 71.02 -1.07
C SER A 66 -68.14 71.28 -1.69
N ASN A 67 -67.38 70.18 -1.79
CA ASN A 67 -66.43 69.82 -2.86
C ASN A 67 -65.19 70.71 -3.05
N SER A 68 -64.03 70.17 -2.66
CA SER A 68 -62.86 70.15 -3.57
C SER A 68 -61.72 69.29 -3.01
N SER A 69 -61.46 68.16 -3.66
CA SER A 69 -60.14 67.86 -4.23
C SER A 69 -60.20 66.53 -4.96
N ASN A 70 -60.48 66.61 -6.27
CA ASN A 70 -60.14 65.55 -7.21
C ASN A 70 -59.51 66.20 -8.45
N VAL A 71 -58.29 65.75 -8.74
CA VAL A 71 -57.66 65.61 -10.06
C VAL A 71 -57.10 66.86 -10.75
N PHE A 72 -55.77 66.92 -10.75
CA PHE A 72 -54.92 67.55 -11.77
C PHE A 72 -55.12 66.89 -13.14
N ASN A 73 -55.29 67.67 -14.21
CA ASN A 73 -54.60 67.45 -15.50
C ASN A 73 -54.83 68.57 -16.55
N THR A 74 -53.70 69.06 -17.09
CA THR A 74 -53.37 69.38 -18.51
C THR A 74 -53.87 70.65 -19.30
N ILE A 75 -52.85 71.48 -19.68
CA ILE A 75 -52.55 72.16 -20.99
C ILE A 75 -53.32 73.52 -21.26
N PRO A 76 -52.80 74.49 -22.07
CA PRO A 76 -52.25 75.78 -21.63
C PRO A 76 -53.05 76.99 -22.23
N ASP A 77 -52.40 78.14 -22.41
CA ASP A 77 -52.70 79.23 -23.36
C ASP A 77 -53.23 80.59 -22.85
N THR A 78 -52.31 81.56 -22.99
CA THR A 78 -52.41 82.94 -23.52
C THR A 78 -53.38 84.00 -22.96
N THR A 79 -52.72 85.09 -22.49
CA THR A 79 -53.09 86.53 -22.59
C THR A 79 -54.12 87.12 -21.60
N PRO A 80 -54.15 88.45 -21.37
CA PRO A 80 -53.30 89.14 -20.40
C PRO A 80 -54.11 89.87 -19.29
N LEU A 81 -53.42 90.23 -18.19
CA LEU A 81 -53.93 91.06 -17.09
C LEU A 81 -54.51 92.41 -17.55
N PRO A 82 -55.57 92.92 -16.88
CA PRO A 82 -55.81 94.35 -16.70
C PRO A 82 -55.48 94.84 -15.28
N PRO A 83 -55.30 96.17 -15.06
CA PRO A 83 -54.35 96.69 -14.07
C PRO A 83 -54.91 97.05 -12.69
N LEU A 84 -53.96 97.11 -11.75
CA LEU A 84 -53.89 97.65 -10.39
C LEU A 84 -55.01 98.59 -9.89
N LYS A 85 -55.47 98.36 -8.65
CA LYS A 85 -55.68 99.44 -7.67
C LYS A 85 -55.14 99.04 -6.28
N PRO A 86 -54.42 99.93 -5.57
CA PRO A 86 -53.80 99.62 -4.29
C PRO A 86 -54.72 99.98 -3.13
N SER A 87 -54.88 99.10 -2.15
CA SER A 87 -55.39 99.50 -0.83
C SER A 87 -55.03 98.48 0.26
N THR A 88 -54.50 99.03 1.35
CA THR A 88 -54.36 98.53 2.73
C THR A 88 -53.29 97.49 3.06
N PRO A 89 -52.46 97.72 4.10
CA PRO A 89 -51.52 96.73 4.63
C PRO A 89 -52.27 95.58 5.34
N PRO A 90 -51.72 94.35 5.38
CA PRO A 90 -52.36 93.23 6.06
C PRO A 90 -52.35 93.45 7.58
N ALA A 91 -53.54 93.36 8.19
CA ALA A 91 -53.70 93.31 9.64
C ALA A 91 -53.03 92.05 10.19
N THR A 92 -52.05 92.24 11.08
CA THR A 92 -51.49 91.18 11.91
C THR A 92 -52.58 90.64 12.85
N VAL A 93 -53.00 89.38 12.63
CA VAL A 93 -53.88 88.64 13.56
C VAL A 93 -53.02 88.01 14.64
N GLU A 94 -53.20 88.39 15.90
CA GLU A 94 -52.60 87.69 17.04
C GLU A 94 -53.26 86.31 17.21
N MET A 95 -52.49 85.23 17.02
CA MET A 95 -52.93 83.87 17.35
C MET A 95 -52.88 83.65 18.87
N LYS A 96 -54.02 83.36 19.50
CA LYS A 96 -54.08 82.88 20.90
C LYS A 96 -54.00 81.35 20.94
N GLY A 97 -53.24 80.80 21.88
CA GLY A 97 -53.15 79.35 22.11
C GLY A 97 -54.49 78.74 22.54
N LEU A 98 -54.72 77.47 22.16
CA LEU A 98 -55.93 76.72 22.47
C LEU A 98 -55.87 76.18 23.91
N LYS A 99 -56.92 76.42 24.71
CA LYS A 99 -57.13 75.75 26.01
C LYS A 99 -58.07 74.57 25.83
N THR A 100 -57.67 73.41 26.31
CA THR A 100 -58.35 72.12 26.12
C THR A 100 -58.91 71.53 27.41
N ASP A 101 -58.75 72.20 28.55
CA ASP A 101 -59.27 71.82 29.88
C ASP A 101 -58.98 70.35 30.29
N LEU A 102 -57.90 69.77 29.77
CA LEU A 102 -57.42 68.42 30.06
C LEU A 102 -56.17 68.46 30.96
N ASP A 103 -56.11 67.57 31.94
CA ASP A 103 -54.96 67.39 32.81
C ASP A 103 -53.84 66.58 32.13
N LEU A 104 -52.60 66.77 32.58
CA LEU A 104 -51.42 66.07 32.03
C LEU A 104 -51.55 64.54 32.13
N GLN A 105 -52.19 64.03 33.18
CA GLN A 105 -52.40 62.59 33.37
C GLN A 105 -53.43 62.02 32.36
N GLN A 106 -54.43 62.81 31.97
CA GLN A 106 -55.38 62.43 30.93
C GLN A 106 -54.70 62.38 29.55
N TYR A 107 -53.78 63.31 29.25
CA TYR A 107 -52.96 63.22 28.04
C TYR A 107 -52.08 61.96 28.00
N SER A 108 -51.47 61.59 29.13
CA SER A 108 -50.69 60.35 29.23
C SER A 108 -51.56 59.10 28.98
N PHE A 109 -52.78 59.08 29.54
CA PHE A 109 -53.76 58.02 29.29
C PHE A 109 -54.18 57.94 27.81
N ILE A 110 -54.50 59.08 27.18
CA ILE A 110 -54.85 59.15 25.75
C ILE A 110 -53.69 58.65 24.89
N ASN A 111 -52.46 59.06 25.19
CA ASN A 111 -51.27 58.59 24.47
C ASN A 111 -51.13 57.06 24.54
N GLN A 112 -51.33 56.45 25.72
CA GLN A 112 -51.25 55.00 25.87
C GLN A 112 -52.37 54.26 25.12
N VAL A 113 -53.61 54.74 25.23
CA VAL A 113 -54.77 54.11 24.55
C VAL A 113 -54.65 54.23 23.02
N CYS A 114 -54.27 55.40 22.52
CA CYS A 114 -54.06 55.61 21.09
C CYS A 114 -52.82 54.86 20.57
N TYR A 115 -51.76 54.74 21.38
CA TYR A 115 -50.64 53.87 21.06
C TYR A 115 -51.13 52.43 20.89
N GLU A 116 -51.91 51.87 21.81
CA GLU A 116 -52.37 50.49 21.72
C GLU A 116 -53.36 50.23 20.58
N ARG A 117 -54.35 51.11 20.37
CA ARG A 117 -55.45 50.87 19.43
C ARG A 117 -55.24 51.44 18.03
N ALA A 118 -54.61 52.60 17.88
CA ALA A 118 -54.55 53.31 16.60
C ALA A 118 -53.25 53.08 15.82
N LEU A 119 -52.12 52.85 16.51
CA LEU A 119 -50.84 52.62 15.84
C LEU A 119 -50.75 51.19 15.28
N HIS A 120 -50.39 51.07 14.00
CA HIS A 120 -50.23 49.79 13.30
C HIS A 120 -49.20 48.89 14.00
N TRP A 121 -49.49 47.59 14.11
CA TRP A 121 -48.65 46.62 14.84
C TRP A 121 -47.23 46.51 14.28
N TYR A 122 -47.06 46.66 12.95
CA TYR A 122 -45.75 46.63 12.30
C TYR A 122 -44.80 47.69 12.88
N ALA A 123 -45.26 48.93 13.06
CA ALA A 123 -44.44 50.01 13.63
C ALA A 123 -44.04 49.73 15.08
N LYS A 124 -44.89 49.02 15.85
CA LYS A 124 -44.63 48.65 17.24
C LYS A 124 -43.58 47.55 17.37
N TYR A 125 -43.68 46.53 16.51
CA TYR A 125 -42.96 45.27 16.66
C TYR A 125 -41.81 45.09 15.65
N PHE A 126 -41.63 46.00 14.69
CA PHE A 126 -40.62 45.91 13.64
C PHE A 126 -39.21 45.57 14.16
N PRO A 127 -38.63 46.27 15.16
CA PRO A 127 -37.28 45.94 15.63
C PRO A 127 -37.15 44.53 16.24
N TYR A 128 -38.21 44.05 16.91
CA TYR A 128 -38.26 42.71 17.48
C TYR A 128 -38.36 41.65 16.39
N LEU A 129 -39.12 41.92 15.32
CA LEU A 129 -39.18 41.05 14.14
C LEU A 129 -37.81 40.95 13.47
N VAL A 130 -37.13 42.09 13.26
CA VAL A 130 -35.75 42.12 12.72
C VAL A 130 -34.81 41.25 13.54
N LEU A 131 -34.88 41.35 14.87
CA LEU A 131 -34.08 40.54 15.79
C LEU A 131 -34.36 39.05 15.61
N ILE A 132 -35.63 38.62 15.63
CA ILE A 132 -36.03 37.22 15.46
C ILE A 132 -35.60 36.69 14.08
N HIS A 133 -35.81 37.46 13.01
CA HIS A 133 -35.40 37.07 11.67
C HIS A 133 -33.89 36.87 11.56
N THR A 134 -33.11 37.79 12.14
CA THR A 134 -31.66 37.74 12.13
C THR A 134 -31.12 36.56 12.95
N LEU A 135 -31.70 36.29 14.13
CA LEU A 135 -31.35 35.11 14.93
C LEU A 135 -31.59 33.81 14.17
N VAL A 136 -32.72 33.69 13.46
CA VAL A 136 -33.00 32.50 12.64
C VAL A 136 -31.99 32.38 11.49
N PHE A 137 -31.62 33.47 10.81
CA PHE A 137 -30.57 33.39 9.77
C PHE A 137 -29.23 32.90 10.32
N MET A 138 -28.78 33.41 11.48
CA MET A 138 -27.55 32.94 12.12
C MET A 138 -27.62 31.47 12.55
N LEU A 139 -28.75 31.04 13.13
CA LEU A 139 -28.94 29.64 13.53
C LEU A 139 -28.94 28.70 12.32
N CYS A 140 -29.62 29.08 11.24
CA CYS A 140 -29.65 28.30 10.00
C CYS A 140 -28.28 28.21 9.32
N SER A 141 -27.47 29.28 9.35
CA SER A 141 -26.09 29.24 8.83
C SER A 141 -25.18 28.28 9.59
N ASN A 142 -25.37 28.15 10.91
CA ASN A 142 -24.46 27.41 11.78
C ASN A 142 -24.95 26.00 12.13
N PHE A 143 -26.14 25.61 11.68
CA PHE A 143 -26.77 24.34 12.05
C PHE A 143 -25.94 23.12 11.61
N TRP A 144 -25.45 23.11 10.36
CA TRP A 144 -24.67 21.99 9.84
C TRP A 144 -23.30 21.80 10.51
N PHE A 145 -22.73 22.84 11.12
CA PHE A 145 -21.50 22.73 11.91
C PHE A 145 -21.72 22.18 13.33
N LYS A 146 -22.88 22.43 13.94
CA LYS A 146 -23.18 22.06 15.33
C LYS A 146 -23.95 20.73 15.47
N PHE A 147 -24.59 20.26 14.40
CA PHE A 147 -25.34 19.01 14.45
C PHE A 147 -24.39 17.81 14.61
N PRO A 148 -24.58 16.92 15.61
CA PRO A 148 -23.60 15.88 15.94
C PRO A 148 -23.23 14.95 14.77
N GLY A 149 -24.20 14.57 13.94
CA GLY A 149 -23.98 13.67 12.80
C GLY A 149 -23.14 14.27 11.67
N SER A 150 -23.18 15.59 11.48
CA SER A 150 -22.37 16.31 10.49
C SER A 150 -21.05 16.79 11.09
N SER A 151 -21.09 17.33 12.31
CA SER A 151 -19.94 17.89 13.03
C SER A 151 -18.81 16.87 13.18
N SER A 152 -19.13 15.62 13.54
CA SER A 152 -18.12 14.56 13.67
C SER A 152 -17.36 14.29 12.36
N LYS A 153 -18.06 14.25 11.22
CA LYS A 153 -17.43 14.08 9.90
C LYS A 153 -16.54 15.27 9.55
N ILE A 154 -17.01 16.49 9.81
CA ILE A 154 -16.29 17.74 9.53
C ILE A 154 -15.02 17.86 10.38
N GLU A 155 -15.11 17.60 11.70
CA GLU A 155 -13.97 17.67 12.61
C GLU A 155 -12.88 16.65 12.22
N HIS A 156 -13.29 15.42 11.90
CA HIS A 156 -12.35 14.39 11.47
C HIS A 156 -11.71 14.75 10.13
N PHE A 157 -12.47 15.31 9.20
CA PHE A 157 -11.96 15.77 7.91
C PHE A 157 -10.90 16.85 8.07
N ILE A 158 -11.19 17.91 8.85
CA ILE A 158 -10.25 19.01 9.08
C ILE A 158 -8.99 18.52 9.80
N SER A 159 -9.13 17.60 10.75
CA SER A 159 -7.97 17.01 11.44
C SER A 159 -7.05 16.26 10.47
N ILE A 160 -7.61 15.48 9.54
CA ILE A 160 -6.83 14.81 8.50
C ILE A 160 -6.24 15.83 7.54
N LEU A 161 -7.03 16.79 7.07
CA LEU A 161 -6.61 17.80 6.11
C LEU A 161 -5.40 18.60 6.62
N GLY A 162 -5.45 19.06 7.88
CA GLY A 162 -4.34 19.75 8.51
C GLY A 162 -3.07 18.89 8.56
N LYS A 163 -3.20 17.61 8.94
CA LYS A 163 -2.06 16.67 8.94
C LYS A 163 -1.51 16.37 7.55
N CYS A 164 -2.36 16.29 6.53
CA CYS A 164 -1.93 16.13 5.15
C CYS A 164 -1.17 17.36 4.68
N PHE A 165 -1.65 18.55 5.04
CA PHE A 165 -0.99 19.81 4.72
C PHE A 165 0.36 19.98 5.44
N ASP A 166 0.46 19.57 6.71
CA ASP A 166 1.71 19.70 7.46
C ASP A 166 2.74 18.62 7.11
N SER A 167 2.34 17.55 6.40
CA SER A 167 3.23 16.43 6.10
C SER A 167 4.32 16.81 5.08
N PRO A 168 5.62 16.67 5.45
CA PRO A 168 6.75 16.91 4.53
C PRO A 168 6.75 15.99 3.32
N TRP A 169 6.17 14.79 3.44
CA TRP A 169 6.03 13.82 2.35
C TRP A 169 5.29 14.41 1.13
N THR A 170 4.24 15.21 1.36
CA THR A 170 3.49 15.81 0.25
C THR A 170 4.34 16.73 -0.59
N THR A 171 5.16 17.56 0.07
CA THR A 171 6.05 18.50 -0.62
C THR A 171 7.09 17.75 -1.45
N ARG A 172 7.64 16.67 -0.89
CA ARG A 172 8.58 15.81 -1.61
C ARG A 172 7.95 15.14 -2.82
N ALA A 173 6.81 14.46 -2.63
CA ALA A 173 6.10 13.77 -3.70
C ALA A 173 5.73 14.72 -4.85
N LEU A 174 5.29 15.94 -4.54
CA LEU A 174 5.00 16.97 -5.54
C LEU A 174 6.28 17.51 -6.22
N SER A 175 7.39 17.62 -5.50
CA SER A 175 8.67 18.07 -6.05
C SER A 175 9.33 17.06 -6.99
N GLU A 176 9.20 15.76 -6.70
CA GLU A 176 9.77 14.69 -7.52
C GLU A 176 9.11 14.67 -8.90
N VAL A 177 7.79 14.79 -8.97
CA VAL A 177 7.10 14.83 -10.27
C VAL A 177 7.35 16.13 -11.04
N SER A 178 7.46 17.26 -10.34
CA SER A 178 7.81 18.55 -10.98
C SER A 178 9.25 18.56 -11.55
N GLY A 179 10.14 17.74 -10.99
CA GLY A 179 11.53 17.58 -11.45
C GLY A 179 11.64 16.75 -12.72
N GLU A 180 10.88 15.65 -12.82
CA GLU A 180 10.85 14.76 -13.99
C GLU A 180 10.37 15.50 -15.26
N ASP A 181 9.36 16.37 -15.13
CA ASP A 181 8.84 17.23 -16.22
C ASP A 181 9.86 18.25 -16.75
N SER A 182 10.84 18.64 -15.92
CA SER A 182 11.90 19.57 -16.31
C SER A 182 12.98 18.87 -17.13
N GLU A 183 13.33 17.63 -16.78
CA GLU A 183 14.27 16.80 -17.55
C GLU A 183 13.67 16.34 -18.89
N GLU A 184 12.37 16.02 -18.95
CA GLU A 184 11.69 15.73 -20.22
C GLU A 184 11.59 16.96 -21.15
N LYS A 185 11.41 18.17 -20.58
CA LYS A 185 11.44 19.42 -21.36
C LYS A 185 12.83 19.74 -21.91
N ASP A 186 13.90 19.43 -21.19
CA ASP A 186 15.26 19.61 -21.70
C ASP A 186 15.65 18.54 -22.73
N ASN A 187 15.16 17.31 -22.59
CA ASN A 187 15.30 16.29 -23.65
C ASN A 187 14.50 16.62 -24.92
N ARG A 188 13.33 17.28 -24.80
CA ARG A 188 12.58 17.81 -25.95
C ARG A 188 13.28 19.00 -26.61
N LYS A 189 13.98 19.86 -25.87
CA LYS A 189 14.78 20.95 -26.46
C LYS A 189 16.02 20.44 -27.21
N ASN A 190 16.64 19.35 -26.73
CA ASN A 190 17.79 18.76 -27.43
C ASN A 190 17.42 18.01 -28.72
N ASN A 191 16.17 17.54 -28.85
CA ASN A 191 15.69 16.89 -30.07
C ASN A 191 15.12 17.84 -31.15
N ILE A 192 15.00 19.15 -30.87
CA ILE A 192 14.45 20.14 -31.82
C ILE A 192 15.54 20.92 -32.59
N ASN A 193 16.84 20.61 -32.39
CA ASN A 193 17.95 21.28 -33.09
C ASN A 193 18.59 20.47 -34.25
N LYS A 194 17.89 19.48 -34.82
CA LYS A 194 18.31 18.82 -36.08
C LYS A 194 17.14 18.54 -37.02
N SER A 195 16.70 19.56 -37.75
CA SER A 195 16.26 19.44 -39.15
C SER A 195 16.02 20.83 -39.76
N ASN A 196 16.70 21.11 -40.86
CA ASN A 196 16.75 22.37 -41.59
C ASN A 196 15.58 22.53 -42.61
N THR A 197 15.03 23.75 -42.65
CA THR A 197 14.70 24.61 -43.82
C THR A 197 13.73 24.13 -44.92
N THR A 198 12.56 24.79 -45.10
CA THR A 198 12.21 25.66 -46.27
C THR A 198 10.76 26.23 -46.26
N GLN A 199 10.68 27.57 -46.22
CA GLN A 199 9.77 28.53 -46.90
C GLN A 199 8.22 28.61 -46.67
N PRO A 200 7.61 29.83 -46.89
CA PRO A 200 6.52 30.37 -46.07
C PRO A 200 5.17 30.59 -46.80
N SER A 201 4.07 30.76 -46.06
CA SER A 201 2.95 31.66 -46.42
C SER A 201 1.83 31.78 -45.35
N THR A 202 1.58 33.04 -44.97
CA THR A 202 0.30 33.74 -44.68
C THR A 202 -0.73 33.27 -43.64
N GLU A 203 -0.82 34.11 -42.59
CA GLU A 203 -1.98 34.81 -42.01
C GLU A 203 -3.10 34.08 -41.23
N GLY A 204 -3.39 34.62 -40.03
CA GLY A 204 -4.53 34.28 -39.18
C GLY A 204 -4.39 34.75 -37.72
N THR A 205 -4.36 36.06 -37.49
CA THR A 205 -4.21 36.77 -36.21
C THR A 205 -5.36 36.54 -35.23
N LEU A 206 -5.08 36.36 -33.92
CA LEU A 206 -5.88 36.89 -32.79
C LEU A 206 -5.09 36.87 -31.45
N VAL A 207 -4.46 38.02 -31.18
CA VAL A 207 -4.12 38.71 -29.91
C VAL A 207 -3.92 37.89 -28.63
N LYS A 208 -2.65 37.83 -28.17
CA LYS A 208 -2.20 37.53 -26.79
C LYS A 208 -1.55 38.78 -26.21
N THR A 209 -2.01 39.26 -25.07
CA THR A 209 -1.47 40.47 -24.41
C THR A 209 -0.24 40.12 -23.54
N GLN A 210 0.91 40.51 -24.09
CA GLN A 210 2.18 40.98 -23.50
C GLN A 210 2.63 40.56 -22.09
N SER A 211 3.75 39.83 -22.12
CA SER A 211 4.78 39.64 -21.10
C SER A 211 5.52 40.93 -20.70
N LEU A 212 5.77 41.12 -19.41
CA LEU A 212 6.85 41.96 -18.90
C LEU A 212 8.06 41.10 -18.51
N LYS A 213 9.24 41.66 -18.82
CA LYS A 213 10.54 41.01 -18.99
C LYS A 213 11.16 40.47 -17.69
N SER A 214 11.88 39.38 -17.88
CA SER A 214 12.86 38.72 -17.01
C SER A 214 13.97 39.65 -16.50
N ILE A 215 14.25 39.58 -15.20
CA ILE A 215 15.52 39.98 -14.58
C ILE A 215 16.28 38.68 -14.27
N PRO A 216 17.59 38.57 -14.61
CA PRO A 216 18.33 37.31 -14.45
C PRO A 216 18.70 37.07 -12.98
N GLU A 217 18.25 35.94 -12.43
CA GLU A 217 18.70 35.44 -11.13
C GLU A 217 20.16 35.00 -11.22
N LYS A 218 21.00 35.63 -10.39
CA LYS A 218 22.33 35.15 -10.06
C LYS A 218 22.20 33.81 -9.34
N LEU A 219 22.93 32.82 -9.86
CA LEU A 219 23.32 31.60 -9.17
C LEU A 219 23.65 31.87 -7.69
N VAL A 220 22.88 31.23 -6.82
CA VAL A 220 23.42 30.68 -5.58
C VAL A 220 23.24 29.16 -5.70
N VAL A 221 24.37 28.51 -5.91
CA VAL A 221 24.59 27.09 -5.74
C VAL A 221 24.26 26.76 -4.29
N ASP A 222 23.15 26.04 -4.09
CA ASP A 222 22.98 25.00 -3.06
C ASP A 222 21.60 24.34 -3.25
N LYS A 223 21.49 23.47 -4.27
CA LYS A 223 20.45 22.44 -4.25
C LYS A 223 20.97 21.32 -3.36
N GLY A 224 20.74 21.45 -2.05
CA GLY A 224 20.79 20.31 -1.15
C GLY A 224 19.87 19.22 -1.71
N THR A 225 20.37 17.99 -1.76
CA THR A 225 19.55 16.79 -1.91
C THR A 225 18.29 16.94 -1.04
N PRO A 226 17.08 16.64 -1.55
CA PRO A 226 15.90 16.65 -0.69
C PRO A 226 16.18 15.68 0.45
N GLY A 227 16.30 16.24 1.66
CA GLY A 227 16.74 15.52 2.86
C GLY A 227 16.02 14.18 2.96
N ALA A 228 16.79 13.13 3.27
CA ALA A 228 16.22 11.81 3.53
C ALA A 228 15.04 11.99 4.50
N LEU A 229 13.84 11.59 4.09
CA LEU A 229 12.66 11.67 4.93
C LEU A 229 13.00 10.89 6.20
N ASP A 230 12.99 11.56 7.36
CA ASP A 230 13.35 10.92 8.61
C ASP A 230 12.43 9.73 8.84
N LYS A 231 12.95 8.64 9.43
CA LYS A 231 12.18 7.43 9.73
C LYS A 231 10.84 7.75 10.43
N LYS A 232 10.84 8.76 11.30
CA LYS A 232 9.66 9.23 12.02
C LYS A 232 8.60 9.85 11.10
N GLU A 233 9.02 10.64 10.12
CA GLU A 233 8.12 11.30 9.16
C GLU A 233 7.52 10.28 8.19
N GLY A 234 8.30 9.27 7.78
CA GLY A 234 7.84 8.18 6.93
C GLY A 234 6.76 7.32 7.57
N GLU A 235 6.90 6.99 8.85
CA GLU A 235 5.87 6.27 9.61
C GLU A 235 4.62 7.14 9.87
N GLN A 236 4.81 8.44 10.11
CA GLN A 236 3.68 9.38 10.22
C GLN A 236 2.88 9.47 8.93
N ALA A 237 3.55 9.55 7.78
CA ALA A 237 2.92 9.56 6.47
C ALA A 237 2.17 8.24 6.20
N LYS A 238 2.77 7.08 6.53
CA LYS A 238 2.13 5.77 6.40
C LYS A 238 0.85 5.66 7.23
N ALA A 239 0.89 6.09 8.49
CA ALA A 239 -0.30 6.14 9.34
C ALA A 239 -1.37 7.11 8.80
N LEU A 240 -0.97 8.14 8.07
CA LEU A 240 -1.89 9.09 7.44
C LEU A 240 -2.57 8.49 6.21
N PHE A 241 -1.87 7.74 5.36
CA PHE A 241 -2.47 6.98 4.25
C PHE A 241 -3.58 6.04 4.74
N GLU A 242 -3.32 5.27 5.80
CA GLU A 242 -4.32 4.37 6.39
C GLU A 242 -5.55 5.13 6.93
N LYS A 243 -5.33 6.26 7.60
CA LYS A 243 -6.41 7.12 8.11
C LYS A 243 -7.24 7.71 6.98
N VAL A 244 -6.61 8.21 5.92
CA VAL A 244 -7.29 8.76 4.74
C VAL A 244 -8.15 7.69 4.08
N LYS A 245 -7.61 6.48 3.87
CA LYS A 245 -8.34 5.35 3.27
C LYS A 245 -9.55 4.93 4.10
N LYS A 246 -9.38 4.81 5.42
CA LYS A 246 -10.49 4.46 6.34
C LYS A 246 -11.53 5.57 6.41
N PHE A 247 -11.09 6.83 6.43
CA PHE A 247 -11.99 7.98 6.45
C PHE A 247 -12.81 8.10 5.17
N ARG A 248 -12.18 7.90 4.01
CA ARG A 248 -12.84 7.88 2.71
C ARG A 248 -14.01 6.90 2.71
N LEU A 249 -13.76 5.64 3.07
CA LEU A 249 -14.80 4.61 3.13
C LEU A 249 -15.95 5.00 4.06
N HIS A 250 -15.64 5.56 5.23
CA HIS A 250 -16.66 5.98 6.20
C HIS A 250 -17.54 7.15 5.72
N VAL A 251 -16.96 8.10 4.98
CA VAL A 251 -17.68 9.31 4.55
C VAL A 251 -18.40 9.11 3.22
N GLU A 252 -17.85 8.34 2.28
CA GLU A 252 -18.47 8.07 0.98
C GLU A 252 -19.82 7.35 1.10
N GLU A 253 -20.09 6.64 2.19
CA GLU A 253 -21.38 5.95 2.42
C GLU A 253 -22.57 6.89 2.71
N GLY A 254 -22.33 8.17 3.08
CA GLY A 254 -23.40 9.10 3.47
C GLY A 254 -23.45 10.38 2.64
N ASP A 255 -24.64 10.99 2.56
CA ASP A 255 -24.90 12.28 1.90
C ASP A 255 -25.55 13.33 2.83
N ILE A 256 -25.38 13.15 4.15
CA ILE A 256 -26.01 13.97 5.18
C ILE A 256 -25.53 15.43 5.09
N LEU A 257 -24.23 15.67 4.87
CA LEU A 257 -23.66 17.02 4.81
C LEU A 257 -24.22 17.80 3.63
N TYR A 258 -24.20 17.17 2.45
CA TYR A 258 -24.77 17.79 1.25
C TYR A 258 -26.25 18.12 1.45
N VAL A 259 -27.05 17.15 1.90
CA VAL A 259 -28.51 17.33 2.10
C VAL A 259 -28.80 18.43 3.13
N MET A 260 -28.06 18.49 4.24
CA MET A 260 -28.23 19.54 5.24
C MET A 260 -27.88 20.93 4.67
N TYR A 261 -26.82 21.04 3.88
CA TYR A 261 -26.41 22.30 3.26
C TYR A 261 -27.41 22.78 2.19
N VAL A 262 -28.01 21.87 1.41
CA VAL A 262 -29.13 22.20 0.51
C VAL A 262 -30.32 22.72 1.29
N ARG A 263 -30.76 21.97 2.32
CA ARG A 263 -31.96 22.31 3.12
C ARG A 263 -31.83 23.66 3.82
N GLN A 264 -30.68 23.97 4.42
CA GLN A 264 -30.48 25.28 5.06
C GLN A 264 -30.50 26.42 4.03
N THR A 265 -29.95 26.22 2.84
CA THR A 265 -29.90 27.25 1.79
C THR A 265 -31.29 27.52 1.24
N VAL A 266 -32.08 26.48 0.97
CA VAL A 266 -33.47 26.59 0.56
C VAL A 266 -34.31 27.31 1.62
N LEU A 267 -34.15 26.94 2.90
CA LEU A 267 -34.88 27.58 4.00
C LEU A 267 -34.52 29.07 4.14
N LYS A 268 -33.25 29.44 3.98
CA LYS A 268 -32.80 30.84 3.96
C LYS A 268 -33.47 31.63 2.84
N VAL A 269 -33.50 31.07 1.62
CA VAL A 269 -34.14 31.72 0.45
C VAL A 269 -35.64 31.90 0.66
N ILE A 270 -36.35 30.87 1.14
CA ILE A 270 -37.79 30.98 1.45
C ILE A 270 -38.04 32.07 2.49
N LYS A 271 -37.27 32.08 3.57
CA LYS A 271 -37.41 33.08 4.64
C LYS A 271 -37.11 34.49 4.14
N PHE A 272 -36.09 34.65 3.30
CA PHE A 272 -35.77 35.91 2.62
C PHE A 272 -36.95 36.44 1.79
N LEU A 273 -37.56 35.60 0.96
CA LEU A 273 -38.70 36.00 0.11
C LEU A 273 -39.90 36.43 0.96
N ILE A 274 -40.19 35.72 2.05
CA ILE A 274 -41.25 36.09 3.00
C ILE A 274 -40.96 37.47 3.59
N ILE A 275 -39.72 37.70 4.06
CA ILE A 275 -39.31 38.96 4.68
C ILE A 275 -39.47 40.13 3.70
N ILE A 276 -38.96 40.02 2.47
CA ILE A 276 -39.15 41.09 1.49
C ILE A 276 -40.64 41.36 1.23
N ALA A 277 -41.44 40.31 0.99
CA ALA A 277 -42.83 40.48 0.62
C ALA A 277 -43.63 41.25 1.69
N TYR A 278 -43.52 40.87 2.96
CA TYR A 278 -44.30 41.53 4.01
C TYR A 278 -43.72 42.90 4.40
N ASN A 279 -42.39 43.08 4.44
CA ASN A 279 -41.82 44.37 4.81
C ASN A 279 -42.12 45.43 3.73
N THR A 280 -42.00 45.09 2.44
CA THR A 280 -42.32 46.06 1.36
C THR A 280 -43.79 46.47 1.38
N ALA A 281 -44.71 45.56 1.74
CA ALA A 281 -46.13 45.87 1.85
C ALA A 281 -46.48 46.71 3.09
N LEU A 282 -45.81 46.49 4.23
CA LEU A 282 -46.16 47.12 5.51
C LEU A 282 -45.37 48.39 5.83
N VAL A 283 -44.27 48.67 5.12
CA VAL A 283 -43.47 49.89 5.31
C VAL A 283 -44.28 51.15 5.01
N SER A 284 -45.21 51.11 4.05
CA SER A 284 -46.08 52.25 3.70
C SER A 284 -47.09 52.59 4.79
N GLU A 285 -47.36 51.68 5.73
CA GLU A 285 -48.30 51.92 6.85
C GLU A 285 -47.65 52.70 8.01
N VAL A 286 -46.35 52.97 7.96
CA VAL A 286 -45.63 53.74 8.99
C VAL A 286 -45.75 55.24 8.73
N ASN A 287 -46.85 55.83 9.19
CA ASN A 287 -47.13 57.27 9.04
C ASN A 287 -46.72 58.10 10.26
N PHE A 288 -46.38 59.38 10.01
CA PHE A 288 -46.02 60.36 11.05
C PHE A 288 -47.24 60.82 11.85
N THR A 289 -48.36 61.10 11.17
CA THR A 289 -49.63 61.45 11.80
C THR A 289 -50.57 60.25 11.77
N VAL A 290 -51.09 59.89 12.95
CA VAL A 290 -52.05 58.81 13.14
C VAL A 290 -53.34 59.42 13.69
N VAL A 291 -54.44 59.22 12.99
CA VAL A 291 -55.76 59.62 13.48
C VAL A 291 -56.27 58.53 14.41
N CYS A 292 -56.51 58.89 15.68
CA CYS A 292 -57.00 58.00 16.71
C CYS A 292 -58.47 58.32 17.00
N ASN A 293 -59.36 57.39 16.67
CA ASN A 293 -60.78 57.47 17.01
C ASN A 293 -61.08 56.37 18.03
N VAL A 294 -61.30 56.76 19.29
CA VAL A 294 -61.54 55.83 20.39
C VAL A 294 -62.68 56.38 21.24
N ASP A 295 -63.60 55.50 21.63
CA ASP A 295 -64.73 55.83 22.49
C ASP A 295 -64.29 55.99 23.96
N ILE A 296 -63.61 57.11 24.26
CA ILE A 296 -63.18 57.53 25.62
C ILE A 296 -63.79 58.89 26.01
N GLU A 297 -64.94 59.21 25.42
CA GLU A 297 -65.64 60.50 25.59
C GLU A 297 -66.05 60.73 27.05
N ASP A 298 -66.47 59.68 27.77
CA ASP A 298 -66.88 59.77 29.17
C ASP A 298 -65.74 60.19 30.13
N MET A 299 -64.48 59.92 29.77
CA MET A 299 -63.32 60.23 30.63
C MET A 299 -62.55 61.48 30.21
N THR A 300 -62.64 61.87 28.93
CA THR A 300 -61.79 62.91 28.34
C THR A 300 -62.55 64.00 27.56
N GLY A 301 -63.84 63.83 27.30
CA GLY A 301 -64.67 64.79 26.58
C GLY A 301 -64.40 64.92 25.07
N TYR A 302 -63.52 64.09 24.50
CA TYR A 302 -63.18 64.10 23.07
C TYR A 302 -63.21 62.69 22.47
N LYS A 303 -63.67 62.59 21.21
CA LYS A 303 -63.74 61.33 20.45
C LYS A 303 -62.60 61.15 19.45
N ASN A 304 -62.16 62.24 18.83
CA ASN A 304 -61.15 62.24 17.77
C ASN A 304 -59.84 62.87 18.27
N PHE A 305 -58.74 62.16 18.14
CA PHE A 305 -57.40 62.63 18.49
C PHE A 305 -56.48 62.54 17.28
N CYS A 306 -55.63 63.56 17.10
CA CYS A 306 -54.54 63.53 16.13
C CYS A 306 -53.24 63.24 16.90
N CYS A 307 -52.62 62.12 16.57
CA CYS A 307 -51.43 61.62 17.24
C CYS A 307 -50.21 61.74 16.35
N ASN A 308 -49.12 62.24 16.90
CA ASN A 308 -47.82 62.29 16.26
C ASN A 308 -46.96 61.12 16.75
N HIS A 309 -46.54 60.26 15.83
CA HIS A 309 -45.59 59.20 16.07
C HIS A 309 -44.16 59.74 15.86
N THR A 310 -43.51 60.11 16.96
CA THR A 310 -42.19 60.75 17.00
C THR A 310 -41.10 59.96 16.27
N MET A 311 -41.21 58.63 16.24
CA MET A 311 -40.22 57.72 15.65
C MET A 311 -40.57 57.21 14.24
N ALA A 312 -41.69 57.64 13.66
CA ALA A 312 -42.15 57.16 12.35
C ALA A 312 -41.09 57.32 11.25
N HIS A 313 -40.45 58.50 11.18
CA HIS A 313 -39.43 58.78 10.16
C HIS A 313 -38.18 57.92 10.35
N LEU A 314 -37.73 57.75 11.60
CA LEU A 314 -36.55 56.95 11.91
C LEU A 314 -36.79 55.47 11.61
N PHE A 315 -37.93 54.89 12.03
CA PHE A 315 -38.26 53.50 11.73
C PHE A 315 -38.54 53.24 10.26
N SER A 316 -39.15 54.20 9.55
CA SER A 316 -39.28 54.11 8.08
C SER A 316 -37.91 54.01 7.42
N LYS A 317 -36.97 54.91 7.74
CA LYS A 317 -35.59 54.86 7.22
C LYS A 317 -34.84 53.59 7.64
N LEU A 318 -35.00 53.15 8.88
CA LEU A 318 -34.40 51.92 9.39
C LEU A 318 -34.94 50.68 8.66
N SER A 319 -36.23 50.67 8.32
CA SER A 319 -36.87 49.60 7.58
C SER A 319 -36.43 49.54 6.12
N TYR A 320 -36.27 50.68 5.44
CA TYR A 320 -35.66 50.71 4.11
C TYR A 320 -34.19 50.24 4.14
N CYS A 321 -33.43 50.67 5.14
CA CYS A 321 -32.06 50.20 5.35
C CYS A 321 -32.01 48.68 5.55
N TYR A 322 -32.87 48.14 6.41
CA TYR A 322 -33.00 46.69 6.63
C TYR A 322 -33.37 45.93 5.35
N LEU A 323 -34.33 46.44 4.56
CA LEU A 323 -34.69 45.85 3.26
C LEU A 323 -33.50 45.77 2.30
N CYS A 324 -32.63 46.79 2.26
CA CYS A 324 -31.40 46.75 1.46
C CYS A 324 -30.46 45.63 1.92
N PHE A 325 -30.20 45.51 3.23
CA PHE A 325 -29.35 44.44 3.78
C PHE A 325 -29.93 43.05 3.51
N VAL A 326 -31.23 42.87 3.71
CA VAL A 326 -31.94 41.60 3.42
C VAL A 326 -31.89 41.28 1.92
N SER A 327 -32.01 42.28 1.05
CA SER A 327 -31.91 42.11 -0.41
C SER A 327 -30.53 41.59 -0.82
N ILE A 328 -29.46 42.21 -0.30
CA ILE A 328 -28.08 41.76 -0.55
C ILE A 328 -27.88 40.33 -0.01
N TYR A 329 -28.36 40.05 1.21
CA TYR A 329 -28.31 38.70 1.80
C TYR A 329 -29.05 37.67 0.92
N GLY A 330 -30.24 38.00 0.43
CA GLY A 330 -31.01 37.12 -0.46
C GLY A 330 -30.34 36.86 -1.79
N LEU A 331 -29.75 37.89 -2.42
CA LEU A 331 -28.98 37.73 -3.66
C LEU A 331 -27.79 36.78 -3.46
N THR A 332 -27.09 36.87 -2.34
CA THR A 332 -26.00 35.92 -2.02
C THR A 332 -26.53 34.50 -1.81
N CYS A 333 -27.67 34.33 -1.14
CA CYS A 333 -28.30 33.02 -0.98
C CYS A 333 -28.78 32.43 -2.32
N LEU A 334 -29.33 33.25 -3.22
CA LEU A 334 -29.73 32.83 -4.56
C LEU A 334 -28.51 32.40 -5.39
N TYR A 335 -27.40 33.14 -5.31
CA TYR A 335 -26.14 32.74 -5.91
C TYR A 335 -25.65 31.38 -5.39
N THR A 336 -25.69 31.16 -4.07
CA THR A 336 -25.30 29.86 -3.49
C THR A 336 -26.21 28.71 -3.94
N LEU A 337 -27.52 28.97 -4.06
CA LEU A 337 -28.47 27.99 -4.55
C LEU A 337 -28.21 27.65 -6.02
N TYR A 338 -27.94 28.67 -6.84
CA TYR A 338 -27.55 28.50 -8.24
C TYR A 338 -26.26 27.67 -8.36
N TRP A 339 -25.21 28.01 -7.61
CA TRP A 339 -23.95 27.27 -7.60
C TRP A 339 -24.15 25.79 -7.24
N LEU A 340 -24.99 25.52 -6.25
CA LEU A 340 -25.28 24.17 -5.76
C LEU A 340 -26.01 23.27 -6.77
N PHE A 341 -26.79 23.86 -7.69
CA PHE A 341 -27.52 23.12 -8.73
C PHE A 341 -26.86 23.19 -10.11
N TYR A 342 -26.02 24.18 -10.38
CA TYR A 342 -25.32 24.33 -11.66
C TYR A 342 -24.29 23.21 -11.88
N ARG A 343 -23.64 22.74 -10.81
CA ARG A 343 -22.66 21.64 -10.86
C ARG A 343 -23.09 20.50 -9.94
N SER A 344 -22.88 19.26 -10.37
CA SER A 344 -23.07 18.09 -9.51
C SER A 344 -21.99 18.05 -8.41
N LEU A 345 -22.32 18.54 -7.22
CA LEU A 345 -21.41 18.51 -6.06
C LEU A 345 -21.28 17.14 -5.39
N LYS A 346 -22.02 16.13 -5.88
CA LYS A 346 -21.95 14.74 -5.41
C LYS A 346 -20.75 13.97 -5.96
N GLU A 347 -20.09 14.48 -7.00
CA GLU A 347 -18.90 13.86 -7.58
C GLU A 347 -17.80 14.93 -7.69
N TYR A 348 -16.58 14.59 -7.27
CA TYR A 348 -15.41 15.46 -7.37
C TYR A 348 -14.33 14.71 -8.14
N SER A 349 -13.89 15.30 -9.25
CA SER A 349 -12.81 14.76 -10.07
C SER A 349 -11.50 15.51 -9.84
N PHE A 350 -10.42 14.75 -9.71
CA PHE A 350 -9.06 15.29 -9.56
C PHE A 350 -8.37 15.53 -10.91
N GLU A 351 -9.11 15.72 -12.01
CA GLU A 351 -8.56 15.77 -13.37
C GLU A 351 -7.46 16.84 -13.54
N TYR A 352 -7.69 18.04 -13.00
CA TYR A 352 -6.71 19.12 -13.01
C TYR A 352 -5.45 18.74 -12.20
N VAL A 353 -5.61 18.04 -11.08
CA VAL A 353 -4.47 17.58 -10.26
C VAL A 353 -3.69 16.49 -10.99
N ARG A 354 -4.36 15.50 -11.63
CA ARG A 354 -3.68 14.46 -12.42
C ARG A 354 -2.83 15.07 -13.53
N GLN A 355 -3.37 16.06 -14.26
CA GLN A 355 -2.66 16.76 -15.34
C GLN A 355 -1.46 17.57 -14.84
N GLU A 356 -1.55 18.19 -13.66
CA GLU A 356 -0.48 19.02 -13.12
C GLU A 356 0.59 18.20 -12.37
N THR A 357 0.19 17.12 -11.70
CA THR A 357 1.09 16.30 -10.90
C THR A 357 1.55 15.03 -11.59
N GLY A 358 1.09 14.69 -12.80
CA GLY A 358 1.47 13.46 -13.52
C GLY A 358 1.10 12.14 -12.81
N ILE A 359 0.26 12.20 -11.77
CA ILE A 359 -0.14 11.04 -10.97
C ILE A 359 -1.55 10.65 -11.40
N ASP A 360 -1.65 9.72 -12.36
CA ASP A 360 -2.92 9.34 -12.99
C ASP A 360 -3.80 8.41 -12.13
N ASP A 361 -3.24 7.78 -11.09
CA ASP A 361 -3.92 6.76 -10.29
C ASP A 361 -4.82 7.34 -9.19
N ILE A 362 -4.88 8.67 -9.03
CA ILE A 362 -5.74 9.33 -8.03
C ILE A 362 -7.21 9.03 -8.34
N PRO A 363 -7.98 8.43 -7.41
CA PRO A 363 -9.38 8.06 -7.65
C PRO A 363 -10.33 9.27 -7.55
N ASP A 364 -11.40 9.24 -8.35
CA ASP A 364 -12.53 10.17 -8.17
C ASP A 364 -13.35 9.77 -6.94
N VAL A 365 -13.94 10.78 -6.30
CA VAL A 365 -14.62 10.63 -5.01
C VAL A 365 -16.07 11.08 -5.09
N LYS A 366 -16.92 10.54 -4.21
CA LYS A 366 -18.37 10.72 -4.25
C LYS A 366 -18.99 11.17 -2.92
N ASN A 367 -20.23 11.62 -2.98
CA ASN A 367 -21.12 11.96 -1.87
C ASN A 367 -20.57 13.05 -0.93
N ASP A 368 -20.70 12.88 0.40
CA ASP A 368 -20.28 13.87 1.40
C ASP A 368 -18.78 14.23 1.27
N PHE A 369 -17.95 13.27 0.86
CA PHE A 369 -16.51 13.49 0.70
C PHE A 369 -16.21 14.42 -0.49
N ALA A 370 -16.88 14.19 -1.62
CA ALA A 370 -16.83 15.08 -2.79
C ALA A 370 -17.31 16.49 -2.44
N PHE A 371 -18.44 16.60 -1.72
CA PHE A 371 -18.99 17.88 -1.31
C PHE A 371 -18.00 18.68 -0.45
N MET A 372 -17.38 18.04 0.55
CA MET A 372 -16.39 18.71 1.40
C MET A 372 -15.14 19.17 0.62
N LEU A 373 -14.69 18.39 -0.37
CA LEU A 373 -13.56 18.78 -1.22
C LEU A 373 -13.91 19.94 -2.15
N HIS A 374 -15.12 19.97 -2.74
CA HIS A 374 -15.61 21.13 -3.49
C HIS A 374 -15.62 22.40 -2.63
N MET A 375 -16.04 22.30 -1.36
CA MET A 375 -16.06 23.46 -0.44
C MET A 375 -14.66 23.99 -0.12
N ILE A 376 -13.68 23.11 0.06
CA ILE A 376 -12.28 23.50 0.28
C ILE A 376 -11.65 24.09 -0.98
N ASP A 377 -11.97 23.54 -2.15
CA ASP A 377 -11.42 24.02 -3.42
C ASP A 377 -11.80 25.49 -3.69
N GLN A 378 -12.97 25.93 -3.19
CA GLN A 378 -13.38 27.33 -3.21
C GLN A 378 -12.66 28.22 -2.20
N TYR A 379 -12.03 27.63 -1.17
CA TYR A 379 -11.20 28.33 -0.20
C TYR A 379 -9.75 28.46 -0.69
N ASP A 380 -9.09 27.33 -0.96
CA ASP A 380 -7.73 27.28 -1.53
C ASP A 380 -7.48 25.91 -2.20
N PRO A 381 -7.18 25.86 -3.51
CA PRO A 381 -6.91 24.62 -4.24
C PRO A 381 -5.62 23.91 -3.80
N LEU A 382 -4.73 24.54 -3.03
CA LEU A 382 -3.52 23.88 -2.53
C LEU A 382 -3.85 22.72 -1.57
N TYR A 383 -4.95 22.83 -0.82
CA TYR A 383 -5.39 21.77 0.08
C TYR A 383 -5.81 20.51 -0.68
N SER A 384 -6.61 20.66 -1.75
CA SER A 384 -7.05 19.53 -2.58
C SER A 384 -5.85 18.87 -3.27
N LYS A 385 -4.89 19.66 -3.79
CA LYS A 385 -3.63 19.15 -4.37
C LYS A 385 -2.81 18.30 -3.40
N ARG A 386 -2.49 18.83 -2.21
CA ARG A 386 -1.66 18.10 -1.23
C ARG A 386 -2.39 16.89 -0.65
N PHE A 387 -3.72 16.99 -0.51
CA PHE A 387 -4.54 15.88 -0.07
C PHE A 387 -4.56 14.73 -1.10
N ALA A 388 -4.61 15.05 -2.39
CA ALA A 388 -4.70 14.06 -3.47
C ALA A 388 -3.52 13.09 -3.50
N VAL A 389 -2.32 13.52 -3.10
CA VAL A 389 -1.13 12.66 -2.97
C VAL A 389 -1.40 11.47 -2.04
N PHE A 390 -2.15 11.67 -0.96
CA PHE A 390 -2.50 10.60 -0.01
C PHE A 390 -3.61 9.66 -0.49
N LEU A 391 -4.21 9.94 -1.65
CA LEU A 391 -5.16 9.06 -2.31
C LEU A 391 -4.52 8.17 -3.39
N SER A 392 -3.25 8.42 -3.74
CA SER A 392 -2.50 7.67 -4.77
C SER A 392 -1.84 6.41 -4.19
N GLU A 393 -2.06 5.27 -4.84
CA GLU A 393 -1.41 4.01 -4.51
C GLU A 393 0.07 4.01 -4.95
N VAL A 394 0.40 4.69 -6.05
CA VAL A 394 1.78 4.88 -6.52
C VAL A 394 2.58 5.68 -5.50
N SER A 395 2.01 6.75 -4.96
CA SER A 395 2.65 7.52 -3.87
C SER A 395 2.84 6.67 -2.61
N GLU A 396 1.85 5.86 -2.23
CA GLU A 396 1.97 4.94 -1.09
C GLU A 396 3.09 3.91 -1.29
N ASN A 397 3.22 3.36 -2.50
CA ASN A 397 4.28 2.40 -2.84
C ASN A 397 5.66 3.05 -2.84
N LYS A 398 5.80 4.28 -3.36
CA LYS A 398 7.04 5.07 -3.26
C LYS A 398 7.44 5.31 -1.80
N LEU A 399 6.47 5.64 -0.94
CA LEU A 399 6.72 5.82 0.50
C LEU A 399 7.17 4.51 1.16
N LYS A 400 6.51 3.38 0.85
CA LYS A 400 6.89 2.06 1.37
C LYS A 400 8.32 1.69 0.98
N GLN A 401 8.71 1.93 -0.27
CA GLN A 401 10.07 1.67 -0.75
C GLN A 401 11.10 2.55 -0.01
N LEU A 402 10.81 3.84 0.18
CA LEU A 402 11.71 4.75 0.90
C LEU A 402 11.85 4.37 2.38
N ASN A 403 10.76 4.00 3.03
CA ASN A 403 10.79 3.47 4.40
C ASN A 403 11.59 2.17 4.48
N LEU A 404 11.43 1.27 3.50
CA LEU A 404 12.19 0.03 3.43
C LEU A 404 13.71 0.31 3.31
N ASN A 405 14.11 1.25 2.46
CA ASN A 405 15.51 1.67 2.30
C ASN A 405 16.08 2.27 3.61
N ASN A 406 15.29 3.09 4.31
CA ASN A 406 15.67 3.65 5.61
C ASN A 406 15.81 2.59 6.71
N GLU A 407 14.99 1.53 6.68
CA GLU A 407 15.03 0.44 7.67
C GLU A 407 16.14 -0.58 7.43
N TRP A 408 16.53 -0.74 6.17
CA TRP A 408 17.55 -1.68 5.71
C TRP A 408 18.73 -0.92 5.15
N THR A 409 19.54 -0.33 6.03
CA THR A 409 20.80 0.31 5.62
C THR A 409 21.83 -0.73 5.17
N ALA A 410 22.80 -0.30 4.35
CA ALA A 410 23.88 -1.18 3.88
C ALA A 410 24.62 -1.87 5.04
N ASP A 411 24.88 -1.18 6.15
CA ASP A 411 25.58 -1.75 7.30
C ASP A 411 24.77 -2.87 7.99
N LYS A 412 23.45 -2.70 8.10
CA LYS A 412 22.56 -3.71 8.67
C LYS A 412 22.46 -4.94 7.77
N LEU A 413 22.53 -4.74 6.46
CA LEU A 413 22.57 -5.83 5.48
C LEU A 413 23.91 -6.56 5.51
N ARG A 414 25.05 -5.85 5.62
CA ARG A 414 26.38 -6.46 5.78
C ARG A 414 26.47 -7.37 7.01
N GLN A 415 25.85 -6.98 8.13
CA GLN A 415 25.78 -7.83 9.33
C GLN A 415 25.01 -9.14 9.13
N ARG A 416 24.19 -9.25 8.08
CA ARG A 416 23.41 -10.45 7.75
C ARG A 416 24.00 -11.30 6.63
N LEU A 417 25.17 -10.93 6.11
CA LEU A 417 25.88 -11.76 5.14
C LEU A 417 26.32 -13.07 5.79
N GLN A 418 26.05 -14.18 5.12
CA GLN A 418 26.43 -15.53 5.54
C GLN A 418 27.13 -16.25 4.40
N THR A 419 27.96 -17.23 4.71
CA THR A 419 28.59 -18.07 3.69
C THR A 419 27.70 -19.27 3.38
N ASN A 420 27.28 -19.41 2.12
CA ASN A 420 26.49 -20.55 1.66
C ASN A 420 27.38 -21.82 1.54
N SER A 421 26.78 -22.99 1.30
CA SER A 421 27.46 -24.27 1.07
C SER A 421 28.46 -24.24 -0.09
N HIS A 422 28.24 -23.37 -1.08
CA HIS A 422 29.17 -23.10 -2.18
C HIS A 422 30.31 -22.15 -1.80
N SER A 423 30.45 -21.78 -0.53
CA SER A 423 31.40 -20.77 0.00
C SER A 423 31.22 -19.36 -0.57
N HIS A 424 30.07 -19.07 -1.17
CA HIS A 424 29.70 -17.73 -1.64
C HIS A 424 29.16 -16.87 -0.49
N LEU A 425 29.47 -15.57 -0.51
CA LEU A 425 28.83 -14.59 0.36
C LEU A 425 27.37 -14.37 -0.07
N GLU A 426 26.44 -14.86 0.75
CA GLU A 426 25.00 -14.84 0.53
C GLU A 426 24.30 -13.81 1.41
N LEU A 427 23.35 -13.09 0.82
CA LEU A 427 22.36 -12.29 1.53
C LEU A 427 20.97 -12.90 1.35
N GLN A 428 20.37 -13.34 2.46
CA GLN A 428 19.00 -13.85 2.49
C GLN A 428 18.03 -12.78 2.97
N LEU A 429 17.04 -12.45 2.14
CA LEU A 429 15.93 -11.54 2.45
C LEU A 429 14.62 -12.33 2.48
N PHE A 430 13.89 -12.20 3.58
CA PHE A 430 12.68 -12.98 3.85
C PHE A 430 11.51 -12.07 4.24
N MET A 431 10.36 -12.27 3.60
CA MET A 431 9.08 -11.59 3.90
C MET A 431 9.17 -10.05 3.92
N LEU A 432 9.86 -9.46 2.95
CA LEU A 432 9.87 -8.01 2.76
C LEU A 432 8.73 -7.58 1.83
N SER A 433 8.18 -6.39 2.08
CA SER A 433 7.15 -5.80 1.21
C SER A 433 7.66 -5.36 -0.16
N GLY A 434 8.99 -5.33 -0.34
CA GLY A 434 9.70 -4.94 -1.55
C GLY A 434 11.18 -5.32 -1.44
N LEU A 435 11.98 -4.91 -2.42
CA LEU A 435 13.43 -5.14 -2.43
C LEU A 435 14.13 -3.81 -2.10
N PRO A 436 14.88 -3.72 -0.98
CA PRO A 436 15.59 -2.49 -0.64
C PRO A 436 16.68 -2.16 -1.68
N ASP A 437 16.77 -0.91 -2.10
CA ASP A 437 17.76 -0.46 -3.09
C ASP A 437 19.20 -0.50 -2.53
N THR A 438 19.33 -0.37 -1.22
CA THR A 438 20.59 -0.48 -0.46
C THR A 438 21.26 -1.85 -0.59
N VAL A 439 20.52 -2.89 -1.01
CA VAL A 439 21.09 -4.22 -1.32
C VAL A 439 22.09 -4.13 -2.46
N PHE A 440 21.83 -3.27 -3.44
CA PHE A 440 22.69 -3.12 -4.63
C PHE A 440 23.98 -2.34 -4.34
N GLU A 441 24.10 -1.70 -3.18
CA GLU A 441 25.33 -1.01 -2.73
C GLU A 441 26.39 -2.00 -2.18
N ILE A 442 26.02 -3.26 -1.95
CA ILE A 442 26.87 -4.29 -1.32
C ILE A 442 27.66 -5.04 -2.40
N THR A 443 28.71 -4.41 -2.92
CA THR A 443 29.50 -4.94 -4.06
C THR A 443 30.23 -6.27 -3.80
N GLU A 444 30.39 -6.65 -2.53
CA GLU A 444 30.97 -7.93 -2.09
C GLU A 444 30.00 -9.12 -2.18
N LEU A 445 28.72 -8.87 -2.51
CA LEU A 445 27.69 -9.90 -2.59
C LEU A 445 27.91 -10.86 -3.78
N GLN A 446 27.86 -12.16 -3.51
CA GLN A 446 28.03 -13.21 -4.53
C GLN A 446 26.75 -14.04 -4.76
N SER A 447 25.93 -14.21 -3.73
CA SER A 447 24.63 -14.88 -3.79
C SER A 447 23.52 -14.00 -3.22
N LEU A 448 22.42 -13.84 -3.96
CA LEU A 448 21.23 -13.15 -3.47
C LEU A 448 20.07 -14.14 -3.37
N LYS A 449 19.50 -14.28 -2.16
CA LYS A 449 18.39 -15.18 -1.89
C LYS A 449 17.15 -14.39 -1.44
N LEU A 450 16.11 -14.44 -2.27
CA LEU A 450 14.84 -13.75 -2.05
C LEU A 450 13.75 -14.76 -1.74
N GLU A 451 13.08 -14.59 -0.60
CA GLU A 451 12.03 -15.49 -0.14
C GLU A 451 10.73 -14.74 0.20
N ILE A 452 9.63 -15.12 -0.47
CA ILE A 452 8.27 -14.57 -0.27
C ILE A 452 8.25 -13.05 -0.49
N ILE A 453 8.77 -12.63 -1.65
CA ILE A 453 8.80 -11.21 -2.07
C ILE A 453 8.10 -11.10 -3.42
N ASN A 454 6.94 -10.43 -3.43
CA ASN A 454 6.05 -10.38 -4.58
C ASN A 454 5.99 -9.00 -5.23
N ASN A 455 5.76 -8.99 -6.55
CA ASN A 455 5.61 -7.80 -7.39
C ASN A 455 6.81 -6.86 -7.38
N VAL A 456 8.02 -7.42 -7.25
CA VAL A 456 9.25 -6.63 -7.25
C VAL A 456 9.80 -6.49 -8.66
N MET A 457 10.27 -5.28 -8.97
CA MET A 457 11.09 -5.02 -10.14
C MET A 457 12.56 -4.98 -9.70
N ILE A 458 13.43 -5.79 -10.32
CA ILE A 458 14.87 -5.63 -10.16
C ILE A 458 15.32 -4.42 -11.01
N PRO A 459 15.82 -3.35 -10.39
CA PRO A 459 16.28 -2.15 -11.07
C PRO A 459 17.62 -2.35 -11.79
N ALA A 460 17.98 -1.40 -12.66
CA ALA A 460 19.26 -1.39 -13.37
C ALA A 460 20.49 -1.29 -12.43
N THR A 461 20.31 -0.84 -11.20
CA THR A 461 21.38 -0.73 -10.18
C THR A 461 21.98 -2.07 -9.78
N ILE A 462 21.34 -3.20 -10.09
CA ILE A 462 21.95 -4.53 -9.91
C ILE A 462 23.29 -4.68 -10.65
N ALA A 463 23.50 -3.89 -11.71
CA ALA A 463 24.77 -3.87 -12.44
C ALA A 463 25.96 -3.41 -11.61
N GLN A 464 25.76 -2.83 -10.42
CA GLN A 464 26.82 -2.49 -9.47
C GLN A 464 27.39 -3.73 -8.74
N LEU A 465 26.67 -4.85 -8.76
CA LEU A 465 27.04 -6.08 -8.07
C LEU A 465 27.92 -6.99 -8.95
N ASP A 466 29.11 -6.53 -9.32
CA ASP A 466 30.02 -7.24 -10.26
C ASP A 466 30.32 -8.69 -9.88
N ASN A 467 30.25 -9.03 -8.58
CA ASN A 467 30.55 -10.36 -8.06
C ASN A 467 29.34 -11.31 -7.97
N LEU A 468 28.14 -10.85 -8.32
CA LEU A 468 26.91 -11.63 -8.20
C LEU A 468 26.92 -12.80 -9.21
N GLN A 469 26.95 -14.03 -8.69
CA GLN A 469 26.98 -15.26 -9.50
C GLN A 469 25.78 -16.16 -9.24
N GLU A 470 25.12 -16.03 -8.09
CA GLU A 470 24.01 -16.89 -7.67
C GLU A 470 22.76 -16.06 -7.31
N LEU A 471 21.61 -16.48 -7.82
CA LEU A 471 20.31 -15.89 -7.51
C LEU A 471 19.33 -17.00 -7.14
N SER A 472 18.75 -16.88 -5.95
CA SER A 472 17.74 -17.81 -5.45
C SER A 472 16.41 -17.10 -5.25
N LEU A 473 15.37 -17.56 -5.94
CA LEU A 473 14.02 -17.00 -5.93
C LEU A 473 13.06 -18.04 -5.34
N HIS A 474 12.58 -17.82 -4.12
CA HIS A 474 11.64 -18.73 -3.46
C HIS A 474 10.26 -18.07 -3.30
N GLN A 475 9.27 -18.55 -4.05
CA GLN A 475 7.89 -18.02 -4.05
C GLN A 475 7.88 -16.50 -4.27
N CYS A 476 8.60 -16.05 -5.30
CA CYS A 476 8.78 -14.63 -5.62
C CYS A 476 8.29 -14.34 -7.05
N SER A 477 7.50 -13.29 -7.23
CA SER A 477 7.13 -12.77 -8.55
C SER A 477 8.02 -11.57 -8.93
N VAL A 478 9.03 -11.82 -9.76
CA VAL A 478 10.07 -10.84 -10.10
C VAL A 478 10.01 -10.43 -11.56
N LYS A 479 9.85 -9.13 -11.79
CA LYS A 479 10.06 -8.48 -13.10
C LYS A 479 11.47 -7.88 -13.13
N ILE A 480 12.11 -7.86 -14.29
CA ILE A 480 13.48 -7.35 -14.41
C ILE A 480 13.51 -6.23 -15.43
N HIS A 481 14.17 -5.12 -15.07
CA HIS A 481 14.43 -4.02 -15.99
C HIS A 481 15.34 -4.48 -17.14
N SER A 482 15.15 -3.98 -18.37
CA SER A 482 15.90 -4.45 -19.56
C SER A 482 17.42 -4.37 -19.40
N ALA A 483 17.93 -3.29 -18.79
CA ALA A 483 19.36 -3.13 -18.49
C ALA A 483 19.88 -4.14 -17.45
N ALA A 484 19.08 -4.45 -16.42
CA ALA A 484 19.41 -5.46 -15.41
C ALA A 484 19.46 -6.88 -16.02
N LEU A 485 18.59 -7.16 -16.99
CA LEU A 485 18.58 -8.43 -17.70
C LEU A 485 19.85 -8.64 -18.53
N ALA A 486 20.38 -7.58 -19.16
CA ALA A 486 21.65 -7.66 -19.90
C ALA A 486 22.81 -8.06 -18.97
N PHE A 487 22.88 -7.45 -17.79
CA PHE A 487 23.87 -7.79 -16.76
C PHE A 487 23.74 -9.24 -16.27
N LEU A 488 22.53 -9.65 -15.86
CA LEU A 488 22.29 -11.01 -15.35
C LEU A 488 22.56 -12.09 -16.40
N LYS A 489 22.31 -11.80 -17.68
CA LYS A 489 22.57 -12.72 -18.79
C LYS A 489 24.04 -13.09 -18.95
N GLU A 490 24.94 -12.19 -18.55
CA GLU A 490 26.40 -12.37 -18.67
C GLU A 490 27.04 -12.86 -17.36
N ASN A 491 26.53 -12.46 -16.20
CA ASN A 491 27.20 -12.73 -14.92
C ASN A 491 26.60 -13.89 -14.11
N LEU A 492 25.32 -14.20 -14.29
CA LEU A 492 24.64 -15.20 -13.47
C LEU A 492 25.04 -16.63 -13.89
N LYS A 493 25.61 -17.39 -12.94
CA LYS A 493 26.04 -18.80 -13.14
C LYS A 493 25.09 -19.80 -12.51
N ILE A 494 24.49 -19.45 -11.36
CA ILE A 494 23.61 -20.34 -10.60
C ILE A 494 22.26 -19.65 -10.43
N LEU A 495 21.19 -20.35 -10.79
CA LEU A 495 19.82 -19.90 -10.56
C LEU A 495 19.04 -21.00 -9.85
N SER A 496 18.46 -20.65 -8.71
CA SER A 496 17.51 -21.49 -7.99
C SER A 496 16.14 -20.84 -8.01
N VAL A 497 15.13 -21.56 -8.48
CA VAL A 497 13.75 -21.09 -8.51
C VAL A 497 12.87 -22.12 -7.81
N LYS A 498 12.29 -21.69 -6.69
CA LYS A 498 11.24 -22.42 -5.99
C LYS A 498 9.89 -21.76 -6.25
N PHE A 499 8.95 -22.51 -6.81
CA PHE A 499 7.66 -22.00 -7.26
C PHE A 499 6.54 -22.99 -6.91
N ASP A 500 5.33 -22.48 -6.73
CA ASP A 500 4.15 -23.33 -6.49
C ASP A 500 3.39 -23.59 -7.81
N ASP A 501 3.31 -22.57 -8.68
CA ASP A 501 2.68 -22.64 -10.00
C ASP A 501 3.71 -22.35 -11.10
N ILE A 502 3.63 -23.08 -12.22
CA ILE A 502 4.48 -22.87 -13.39
C ILE A 502 4.36 -21.46 -13.97
N ARG A 503 3.24 -20.76 -13.74
CA ARG A 503 3.02 -19.37 -14.16
C ARG A 503 3.90 -18.35 -13.43
N GLU A 504 4.46 -18.73 -12.28
CA GLU A 504 5.38 -17.90 -11.52
C GLU A 504 6.82 -18.00 -12.03
N LEU A 505 7.11 -18.97 -12.92
CA LEU A 505 8.44 -19.11 -13.50
C LEU A 505 8.80 -17.88 -14.35
N PRO A 506 9.93 -17.24 -14.08
CA PRO A 506 10.29 -16.04 -14.83
C PRO A 506 10.73 -16.36 -16.27
N HIS A 507 10.05 -15.80 -17.28
CA HIS A 507 10.39 -16.03 -18.70
C HIS A 507 11.80 -15.57 -19.08
N TRP A 508 12.38 -14.59 -18.36
CA TRP A 508 13.75 -14.13 -18.63
C TRP A 508 14.81 -15.19 -18.29
N MET A 509 14.48 -16.19 -17.46
CA MET A 509 15.38 -17.31 -17.12
C MET A 509 15.88 -18.04 -18.36
N TYR A 510 15.01 -18.24 -19.36
CA TYR A 510 15.35 -19.00 -20.55
C TYR A 510 16.44 -18.31 -21.41
N GLY A 511 16.63 -17.00 -21.24
CA GLY A 511 17.59 -16.20 -22.02
C GLY A 511 18.99 -16.07 -21.41
N LEU A 512 19.28 -16.73 -20.28
CA LEU A 512 20.55 -16.62 -19.55
C LEU A 512 21.67 -17.45 -20.22
N ARG A 513 22.65 -16.78 -20.84
CA ARG A 513 23.64 -17.48 -21.69
C ARG A 513 24.78 -18.13 -20.92
N ASN A 514 25.15 -17.58 -19.76
CA ASN A 514 26.26 -18.03 -18.92
C ASN A 514 25.82 -18.87 -17.70
N LEU A 515 24.55 -19.27 -17.66
CA LEU A 515 24.00 -20.09 -16.59
C LEU A 515 24.58 -21.52 -16.64
N GLU A 516 25.33 -21.91 -15.61
CA GLU A 516 25.94 -23.23 -15.48
C GLU A 516 25.07 -24.21 -14.69
N GLU A 517 24.36 -23.73 -13.67
CA GLU A 517 23.52 -24.56 -12.80
C GLU A 517 22.10 -23.98 -12.67
N LEU A 518 21.11 -24.86 -12.88
CA LEU A 518 19.70 -24.51 -12.74
C LEU A 518 19.01 -25.48 -11.76
N TYR A 519 18.44 -24.91 -10.70
CA TYR A 519 17.64 -25.62 -9.71
C TYR A 519 16.18 -25.21 -9.84
N LEU A 520 15.31 -26.14 -10.20
CA LEU A 520 13.87 -25.96 -10.28
C LEU A 520 13.20 -26.79 -9.19
N ILE A 521 12.50 -26.14 -8.27
CA ILE A 521 11.85 -26.79 -7.13
C ILE A 521 10.38 -26.36 -7.11
N GLY A 522 9.47 -27.25 -7.45
CA GLY A 522 8.06 -26.88 -7.53
C GLY A 522 7.23 -27.93 -8.22
N SER A 523 5.90 -27.76 -8.19
CA SER A 523 5.00 -28.67 -8.91
C SER A 523 4.95 -28.28 -10.39
N LEU A 524 5.59 -29.07 -11.25
CA LEU A 524 5.45 -29.01 -12.71
C LEU A 524 4.28 -29.86 -13.21
N SER A 525 3.36 -30.26 -12.33
CA SER A 525 2.27 -31.19 -12.64
C SER A 525 1.50 -30.78 -13.90
N HIS A 526 1.34 -31.75 -14.80
CA HIS A 526 0.38 -31.71 -15.87
C HIS A 526 -1.04 -31.71 -15.28
N ASP A 527 -1.60 -30.53 -15.01
CA ASP A 527 -3.04 -30.39 -15.13
C ASP A 527 -3.37 -30.64 -16.60
N ILE A 528 -4.04 -31.76 -16.88
CA ILE A 528 -4.49 -32.20 -18.21
C ILE A 528 -5.34 -31.10 -18.90
N SER A 529 -5.86 -30.13 -18.14
CA SER A 529 -6.61 -28.97 -18.62
C SER A 529 -5.78 -27.79 -19.12
N LYS A 530 -4.46 -27.72 -18.85
CA LYS A 530 -3.63 -26.56 -19.23
C LYS A 530 -2.32 -27.04 -19.86
N ASN A 531 -2.22 -26.93 -21.18
CA ASN A 531 -1.01 -27.18 -21.98
C ASN A 531 0.10 -26.13 -21.70
N ILE A 532 0.48 -25.92 -20.44
CA ILE A 532 1.60 -25.07 -20.08
C ILE A 532 2.78 -26.01 -19.80
N THR A 533 3.59 -26.24 -20.82
CA THR A 533 4.86 -26.94 -20.71
C THR A 533 5.98 -25.92 -20.52
N LEU A 534 7.05 -26.31 -19.82
CA LEU A 534 8.29 -25.54 -19.79
C LEU A 534 8.70 -25.13 -21.21
N GLU A 535 9.11 -23.87 -21.37
CA GLU A 535 9.67 -23.41 -22.64
C GLU A 535 11.01 -24.12 -22.91
N SER A 536 11.50 -24.04 -24.15
CA SER A 536 12.72 -24.73 -24.55
C SER A 536 13.96 -24.12 -23.90
N PHE A 537 14.80 -24.95 -23.27
CA PHE A 537 16.10 -24.52 -22.71
C PHE A 537 17.20 -24.34 -23.76
N ARG A 538 16.86 -24.32 -25.06
CA ARG A 538 17.84 -24.25 -26.17
C ARG A 538 18.81 -23.06 -26.08
N GLU A 539 18.39 -21.96 -25.46
CA GLU A 539 19.24 -20.77 -25.29
C GLU A 539 20.27 -20.88 -24.15
N LEU A 540 20.09 -21.81 -23.21
CA LEU A 540 20.98 -22.05 -22.07
C LEU A 540 22.21 -22.88 -22.49
N LYS A 541 23.09 -22.29 -23.31
CA LYS A 541 24.20 -23.01 -23.95
C LYS A 541 25.28 -23.51 -23.00
N SER A 542 25.44 -22.88 -21.84
CA SER A 542 26.48 -23.19 -20.85
C SER A 542 26.00 -24.09 -19.70
N LEU A 543 24.73 -24.53 -19.73
CA LEU A 543 24.14 -25.30 -18.66
C LEU A 543 24.81 -26.69 -18.51
N LYS A 544 25.42 -26.92 -17.35
CA LYS A 544 26.11 -28.17 -16.99
C LYS A 544 25.29 -29.00 -15.99
N VAL A 545 24.61 -28.34 -15.05
CA VAL A 545 23.85 -28.98 -13.97
C VAL A 545 22.39 -28.59 -14.06
N LEU A 546 21.51 -29.59 -14.10
CA LEU A 546 20.07 -29.39 -14.02
C LEU A 546 19.52 -30.22 -12.87
N HIS A 547 18.95 -29.55 -11.89
CA HIS A 547 18.29 -30.16 -10.75
C HIS A 547 16.80 -29.84 -10.80
N ILE A 548 15.96 -30.86 -10.84
CA ILE A 548 14.51 -30.72 -10.85
C ILE A 548 13.93 -31.51 -9.68
N LYS A 549 13.31 -30.79 -8.75
CA LYS A 549 12.48 -31.37 -7.69
C LYS A 549 11.02 -31.05 -7.97
N SER A 550 10.26 -32.05 -8.40
CA SER A 550 8.88 -31.89 -8.86
C SER A 550 8.16 -33.22 -8.92
N ASN A 551 6.86 -33.22 -9.18
CA ASN A 551 6.02 -34.39 -9.47
C ASN A 551 5.93 -34.71 -10.98
N LEU A 552 7.03 -35.11 -11.61
CA LEU A 552 7.11 -35.39 -13.04
C LEU A 552 6.62 -36.80 -13.41
N SER A 553 5.73 -36.89 -14.40
CA SER A 553 5.39 -38.19 -15.01
C SER A 553 6.37 -38.60 -16.11
N LYS A 554 7.07 -37.64 -16.73
CA LYS A 554 8.05 -37.85 -17.81
C LYS A 554 9.16 -36.81 -17.70
N ILE A 555 10.34 -37.13 -18.24
CA ILE A 555 11.43 -36.14 -18.37
C ILE A 555 10.98 -35.05 -19.37
N PRO A 556 10.99 -33.76 -18.99
CA PRO A 556 10.58 -32.66 -19.85
C PRO A 556 11.41 -32.59 -21.14
N GLN A 557 10.76 -32.25 -22.26
CA GLN A 557 11.47 -32.06 -23.54
C GLN A 557 12.52 -30.93 -23.45
N SER A 558 12.28 -29.90 -22.65
CA SER A 558 13.22 -28.81 -22.39
C SER A 558 14.58 -29.33 -21.87
N ALA A 559 14.59 -30.34 -20.99
CA ALA A 559 15.82 -30.95 -20.50
C ALA A 559 16.56 -31.73 -21.60
N VAL A 560 15.83 -32.30 -22.56
CA VAL A 560 16.41 -33.00 -23.72
C VAL A 560 17.06 -32.01 -24.70
N ASP A 561 16.54 -30.79 -24.79
CA ASP A 561 17.07 -29.77 -25.70
C ASP A 561 18.50 -29.33 -25.33
N VAL A 562 18.87 -29.43 -24.05
CA VAL A 562 20.24 -29.12 -23.53
C VAL A 562 21.13 -30.36 -23.39
N SER A 563 20.69 -31.52 -23.90
CA SER A 563 21.39 -32.80 -23.76
C SER A 563 22.82 -32.84 -24.32
N SER A 564 23.18 -31.92 -25.21
CA SER A 564 24.52 -31.86 -25.83
C SER A 564 25.62 -31.41 -24.88
N HIS A 565 25.31 -30.64 -23.83
CA HIS A 565 26.32 -30.07 -22.92
C HIS A 565 26.09 -30.44 -21.45
N LEU A 566 24.90 -30.97 -21.11
CA LEU A 566 24.54 -31.33 -19.75
C LEU A 566 25.45 -32.43 -19.19
N GLN A 567 26.04 -32.18 -18.02
CA GLN A 567 26.96 -33.10 -17.34
C GLN A 567 26.29 -33.79 -16.15
N LYS A 568 25.44 -33.07 -15.41
CA LYS A 568 24.70 -33.58 -14.27
C LYS A 568 23.20 -33.35 -14.44
N LEU A 569 22.43 -34.43 -14.30
CA LEU A 569 20.98 -34.39 -14.21
C LEU A 569 20.53 -34.99 -12.89
N CYS A 570 19.84 -34.20 -12.08
CA CYS A 570 19.20 -34.66 -10.85
C CYS A 570 17.69 -34.47 -10.96
N ILE A 571 16.95 -35.56 -10.74
CA ILE A 571 15.48 -35.55 -10.68
C ILE A 571 15.09 -36.15 -9.33
N HIS A 572 14.43 -35.33 -8.52
CA HIS A 572 13.80 -35.74 -7.26
C HIS A 572 12.28 -35.70 -7.44
N ASN A 573 11.62 -36.86 -7.44
CA ASN A 573 10.25 -36.95 -7.95
C ASN A 573 9.13 -37.02 -6.90
N ASP A 574 9.47 -36.81 -5.63
CA ASP A 574 8.56 -36.83 -4.47
C ASP A 574 7.58 -38.02 -4.46
N GLY A 575 8.00 -39.19 -4.96
CA GLY A 575 7.20 -40.42 -4.98
C GLY A 575 6.32 -40.62 -6.21
N THR A 576 6.35 -39.71 -7.20
CA THR A 576 5.61 -39.92 -8.45
C THR A 576 6.37 -40.86 -9.39
N LYS A 577 5.62 -41.72 -10.09
CA LYS A 577 6.20 -42.70 -11.02
C LYS A 577 6.67 -42.04 -12.30
N LEU A 578 7.98 -42.07 -12.52
CA LEU A 578 8.61 -41.52 -13.72
C LEU A 578 8.55 -42.53 -14.87
N VAL A 579 7.76 -42.21 -15.91
CA VAL A 579 7.52 -43.06 -17.08
C VAL A 579 8.27 -42.49 -18.30
N MET A 580 8.57 -43.34 -19.30
CA MET A 580 9.20 -42.95 -20.58
C MET A 580 10.60 -42.33 -20.45
N LEU A 581 11.56 -43.12 -19.98
CA LEU A 581 12.96 -42.72 -19.79
C LEU A 581 13.83 -42.83 -21.05
N ASN A 582 13.23 -43.11 -22.21
CA ASN A 582 13.93 -43.28 -23.49
C ASN A 582 14.71 -42.02 -23.92
N ASN A 583 14.27 -40.85 -23.46
CA ASN A 583 14.92 -39.57 -23.74
C ASN A 583 16.34 -39.47 -23.17
N LEU A 584 16.66 -40.21 -22.10
CA LEU A 584 18.01 -40.26 -21.54
C LEU A 584 19.05 -40.72 -22.57
N LYS A 585 18.67 -41.53 -23.56
CA LYS A 585 19.59 -42.00 -24.62
C LYS A 585 20.23 -40.86 -25.41
N LYS A 586 19.59 -39.69 -25.46
CA LYS A 586 20.11 -38.50 -26.15
C LYS A 586 21.18 -37.75 -25.33
N MET A 587 21.23 -37.95 -24.02
CA MET A 587 22.08 -37.21 -23.08
C MET A 587 23.46 -37.85 -22.92
N VAL A 588 24.17 -38.07 -24.03
CA VAL A 588 25.42 -38.85 -24.09
C VAL A 588 26.59 -38.28 -23.28
N ASN A 589 26.53 -36.99 -22.93
CA ASN A 589 27.57 -36.29 -22.18
C ASN A 589 27.37 -36.30 -20.65
N LEU A 590 26.29 -36.92 -20.16
CA LEU A 590 26.06 -37.06 -18.72
C LEU A 590 27.18 -37.86 -18.05
N THR A 591 27.76 -37.25 -17.02
CA THR A 591 28.74 -37.88 -16.11
C THR A 591 28.08 -38.26 -14.79
N GLN A 592 27.05 -37.54 -14.36
CA GLN A 592 26.31 -37.81 -13.12
C GLN A 592 24.80 -37.85 -13.40
N LEU A 593 24.15 -38.93 -12.97
CA LEU A 593 22.70 -39.08 -13.06
C LEU A 593 22.14 -39.47 -11.69
N GLU A 594 21.23 -38.65 -11.19
CA GLU A 594 20.51 -38.87 -9.94
C GLU A 594 19.01 -38.96 -10.22
N LEU A 595 18.41 -40.11 -9.97
CA LEU A 595 16.96 -40.33 -10.05
C LEU A 595 16.47 -40.77 -8.67
N VAL A 596 16.07 -39.80 -7.86
CA VAL A 596 15.76 -39.96 -6.44
C VAL A 596 14.25 -39.95 -6.24
N HIS A 597 13.72 -40.91 -5.50
CA HIS A 597 12.29 -40.92 -5.14
C HIS A 597 11.36 -40.90 -6.37
N CYS A 598 11.72 -41.67 -7.41
CA CYS A 598 11.05 -41.72 -8.72
C CYS A 598 10.09 -42.92 -8.90
N ASP A 599 9.81 -43.66 -7.83
CA ASP A 599 9.03 -44.92 -7.83
C ASP A 599 9.48 -45.90 -8.96
N LEU A 600 10.80 -45.99 -9.16
CA LEU A 600 11.36 -46.92 -10.14
C LEU A 600 11.34 -48.33 -9.58
N GLU A 601 10.66 -49.25 -10.25
CA GLU A 601 10.65 -50.67 -9.91
C GLU A 601 11.84 -51.45 -10.48
N ARG A 602 12.42 -50.93 -11.58
CA ARG A 602 13.56 -51.51 -12.31
C ARG A 602 14.50 -50.41 -12.81
N ILE A 603 15.76 -50.78 -13.08
CA ILE A 603 16.72 -49.87 -13.67
C ILE A 603 16.36 -49.62 -15.14
N PRO A 604 16.16 -48.36 -15.57
CA PRO A 604 15.75 -48.05 -16.93
C PRO A 604 16.85 -48.34 -17.95
N HIS A 605 16.52 -49.12 -18.98
CA HIS A 605 17.46 -49.55 -20.03
C HIS A 605 18.17 -48.40 -20.77
N ALA A 606 17.58 -47.20 -20.77
CA ALA A 606 18.16 -46.01 -21.39
C ALA A 606 19.45 -45.54 -20.70
N VAL A 607 19.63 -45.83 -19.41
CA VAL A 607 20.84 -45.48 -18.65
C VAL A 607 22.07 -46.18 -19.22
N PHE A 608 21.91 -47.37 -19.83
CA PHE A 608 23.02 -48.13 -20.40
C PHE A 608 23.59 -47.50 -21.69
N SER A 609 22.90 -46.52 -22.27
CA SER A 609 23.40 -45.74 -23.41
C SER A 609 24.33 -44.59 -22.99
N LEU A 610 24.44 -44.29 -21.69
CA LEU A 610 25.21 -43.16 -21.15
C LEU A 610 26.69 -43.54 -20.95
N LEU A 611 27.45 -43.67 -22.04
CA LEU A 611 28.84 -44.17 -22.01
C LEU A 611 29.82 -43.30 -21.19
N SER A 612 29.47 -42.04 -20.94
CA SER A 612 30.26 -41.09 -20.16
C SER A 612 29.98 -41.11 -18.66
N LEU A 613 29.00 -41.91 -18.22
CA LEU A 613 28.50 -41.92 -16.85
C LEU A 613 29.57 -42.42 -15.86
N GLN A 614 29.79 -41.62 -14.81
CA GLN A 614 30.73 -41.89 -13.72
C GLN A 614 29.98 -42.16 -12.41
N GLU A 615 28.87 -41.47 -12.18
CA GLU A 615 28.04 -41.63 -10.99
C GLU A 615 26.58 -41.88 -11.36
N LEU A 616 26.02 -42.94 -10.78
CA LEU A 616 24.60 -43.28 -10.87
C LEU A 616 24.02 -43.40 -9.46
N ASP A 617 23.07 -42.53 -9.14
CA ASP A 617 22.30 -42.55 -7.90
C ASP A 617 20.83 -42.86 -8.19
N LEU A 618 20.35 -44.02 -7.71
CA LEU A 618 18.96 -44.45 -7.79
C LEU A 618 18.39 -44.71 -6.39
N LYS A 619 18.81 -43.92 -5.39
CA LYS A 619 18.30 -44.05 -4.02
C LYS A 619 16.80 -43.77 -3.88
N GLU A 620 16.22 -44.31 -2.81
CA GLU A 620 14.82 -44.05 -2.42
C GLU A 620 13.81 -44.43 -3.53
N ASN A 621 14.11 -45.49 -4.27
CA ASN A 621 13.19 -46.05 -5.27
C ASN A 621 12.59 -47.38 -4.77
N ASN A 622 11.82 -48.05 -5.62
CA ASN A 622 11.18 -49.32 -5.32
C ASN A 622 11.86 -50.48 -6.07
N LEU A 623 13.19 -50.41 -6.26
CA LEU A 623 13.93 -51.42 -7.00
C LEU A 623 13.93 -52.73 -6.21
N LYS A 624 13.35 -53.80 -6.79
CA LYS A 624 13.32 -55.15 -6.19
C LYS A 624 14.45 -56.05 -6.67
N SER A 625 14.85 -55.86 -7.93
CA SER A 625 15.91 -56.61 -8.59
C SER A 625 16.82 -55.66 -9.37
N ILE A 626 18.06 -56.08 -9.58
CA ILE A 626 19.05 -55.35 -10.39
C ILE A 626 19.65 -56.27 -11.46
N GLU A 627 18.88 -57.20 -12.02
CA GLU A 627 19.37 -58.14 -13.04
C GLU A 627 19.86 -57.42 -14.30
N GLU A 628 19.35 -56.22 -14.56
CA GLU A 628 19.79 -55.35 -15.65
C GLU A 628 21.27 -54.93 -15.51
N ILE A 629 21.93 -55.22 -14.38
CA ILE A 629 23.37 -54.99 -14.20
C ILE A 629 24.23 -55.71 -15.25
N VAL A 630 23.72 -56.76 -15.90
CA VAL A 630 24.39 -57.40 -17.04
C VAL A 630 24.78 -56.39 -18.12
N SER A 631 23.92 -55.40 -18.37
CA SER A 631 24.11 -54.34 -19.37
C SER A 631 25.08 -53.24 -18.92
N PHE A 632 25.48 -53.19 -17.64
CA PHE A 632 26.46 -52.18 -17.18
C PHE A 632 27.87 -52.42 -17.72
N GLN A 633 28.14 -53.55 -18.37
CA GLN A 633 29.39 -53.76 -19.12
C GLN A 633 29.69 -52.64 -20.14
N HIS A 634 28.66 -51.90 -20.57
CA HIS A 634 28.78 -50.76 -21.46
C HIS A 634 29.24 -49.48 -20.72
N LEU A 635 29.02 -49.38 -19.40
CA LEU A 635 29.32 -48.22 -18.56
C LEU A 635 30.74 -48.32 -17.95
N ARG A 636 31.76 -48.33 -18.82
CA ARG A 636 33.17 -48.55 -18.41
C ARG A 636 33.74 -47.48 -17.48
N LYS A 637 33.16 -46.28 -17.46
CA LYS A 637 33.59 -45.14 -16.64
C LYS A 637 32.87 -45.06 -15.29
N LEU A 638 31.91 -45.95 -15.00
CA LEU A 638 31.15 -45.90 -13.76
C LEU A 638 32.04 -46.22 -12.56
N THR A 639 32.18 -45.25 -11.66
CA THR A 639 32.99 -45.34 -10.44
C THR A 639 32.12 -45.32 -9.19
N ILE A 640 30.93 -44.73 -9.24
CA ILE A 640 30.02 -44.58 -8.09
C ILE A 640 28.65 -45.14 -8.46
N LEU A 641 28.18 -46.10 -7.66
CA LEU A 641 26.82 -46.66 -7.77
C LEU A 641 26.14 -46.62 -6.40
N LYS A 642 25.05 -45.86 -6.31
CA LYS A 642 24.24 -45.72 -5.09
C LYS A 642 22.85 -46.30 -5.32
N LEU A 643 22.51 -47.32 -4.53
CA LEU A 643 21.26 -48.08 -4.62
C LEU A 643 20.62 -48.25 -3.23
N TRP A 644 20.90 -47.32 -2.30
CA TRP A 644 20.39 -47.40 -0.94
C TRP A 644 18.89 -47.07 -0.86
N TYR A 645 18.23 -47.46 0.23
CA TYR A 645 16.78 -47.25 0.45
C TYR A 645 15.95 -47.76 -0.73
N ASN A 646 16.12 -49.05 -1.05
CA ASN A 646 15.36 -49.75 -2.08
C ASN A 646 14.81 -51.06 -1.48
N SER A 647 14.31 -51.98 -2.31
CA SER A 647 13.81 -53.30 -1.88
C SER A 647 14.58 -54.46 -2.53
N ILE A 648 15.88 -54.27 -2.77
CA ILE A 648 16.71 -55.25 -3.48
C ILE A 648 16.92 -56.50 -2.61
N THR A 649 16.62 -57.68 -3.16
CA THR A 649 16.69 -58.95 -2.43
C THR A 649 17.99 -59.73 -2.62
N TYR A 650 18.68 -59.56 -3.75
CA TYR A 650 19.98 -60.17 -4.02
C TYR A 650 20.82 -59.34 -5.00
N ILE A 651 22.13 -59.54 -4.94
CA ILE A 651 23.10 -58.97 -5.89
C ILE A 651 23.43 -60.06 -6.93
N PRO A 652 23.26 -59.81 -8.24
CA PRO A 652 23.57 -60.79 -9.26
C PRO A 652 25.08 -60.92 -9.51
N GLU A 653 25.52 -62.10 -9.94
CA GLU A 653 26.94 -62.43 -10.18
C GLU A 653 27.63 -61.52 -11.22
N HIS A 654 26.84 -60.91 -12.10
CA HIS A 654 27.30 -60.00 -13.14
C HIS A 654 27.86 -58.68 -12.61
N ILE A 655 27.71 -58.37 -11.31
CA ILE A 655 28.30 -57.20 -10.66
C ILE A 655 29.81 -57.10 -10.89
N LYS A 656 30.50 -58.25 -11.01
CA LYS A 656 31.95 -58.34 -11.29
C LYS A 656 32.39 -57.65 -12.57
N LYS A 657 31.47 -57.42 -13.52
CA LYS A 657 31.75 -56.70 -14.77
C LYS A 657 32.02 -55.20 -14.52
N LEU A 658 31.63 -54.66 -13.37
CA LEU A 658 31.88 -53.27 -12.96
C LEU A 658 33.31 -53.09 -12.42
N THR A 659 34.31 -53.29 -13.26
CA THR A 659 35.73 -53.26 -12.84
C THR A 659 36.25 -51.87 -12.48
N SER A 660 35.54 -50.81 -12.83
CA SER A 660 35.90 -49.41 -12.54
C SER A 660 35.30 -48.88 -11.24
N LEU A 661 34.47 -49.67 -10.56
CA LEU A 661 33.70 -49.22 -9.41
C LEU A 661 34.59 -48.97 -8.20
N GLU A 662 34.49 -47.78 -7.62
CA GLU A 662 35.21 -47.36 -6.42
C GLU A 662 34.29 -47.22 -5.20
N ARG A 663 33.03 -46.81 -5.41
CA ARG A 663 32.04 -46.64 -4.34
C ARG A 663 30.75 -47.35 -4.67
N LEU A 664 30.30 -48.19 -3.74
CA LEU A 664 29.08 -48.97 -3.86
C LEU A 664 28.30 -48.91 -2.56
N SER A 665 27.01 -48.56 -2.65
CA SER A 665 26.12 -48.62 -1.49
C SER A 665 24.81 -49.33 -1.81
N PHE A 666 24.48 -50.29 -0.97
CA PHE A 666 23.23 -51.04 -0.91
C PHE A 666 22.56 -50.90 0.46
N SER A 667 22.85 -49.83 1.19
CA SER A 667 22.28 -49.62 2.53
C SER A 667 20.74 -49.60 2.51
N HIS A 668 20.07 -50.09 3.54
CA HIS A 668 18.60 -50.15 3.60
C HIS A 668 17.98 -50.91 2.40
N ASN A 669 18.34 -52.18 2.24
CA ASN A 669 17.73 -53.11 1.29
C ASN A 669 17.33 -54.41 2.02
N LYS A 670 17.04 -55.49 1.28
CA LYS A 670 16.60 -56.79 1.83
C LYS A 670 17.52 -57.93 1.39
N ILE A 671 18.83 -57.65 1.31
CA ILE A 671 19.82 -58.60 0.80
C ILE A 671 20.11 -59.63 1.89
N GLU A 672 19.93 -60.92 1.59
CA GLU A 672 20.24 -62.02 2.52
C GLU A 672 21.61 -62.67 2.27
N VAL A 673 22.03 -62.73 1.01
CA VAL A 673 23.24 -63.43 0.57
C VAL A 673 24.11 -62.52 -0.29
N LEU A 674 25.40 -62.45 0.05
CA LEU A 674 26.41 -61.75 -0.75
C LEU A 674 27.06 -62.73 -1.74
N PRO A 675 27.09 -62.42 -3.06
CA PRO A 675 27.80 -63.24 -4.02
C PRO A 675 29.32 -63.02 -3.90
N SER A 676 30.12 -64.09 -3.96
CA SER A 676 31.60 -63.99 -4.01
C SER A 676 32.09 -63.08 -5.14
N HIS A 677 31.35 -63.04 -6.24
CA HIS A 677 31.59 -62.18 -7.39
C HIS A 677 31.61 -60.67 -7.10
N LEU A 678 30.96 -60.19 -6.03
CA LEU A 678 31.02 -58.78 -5.61
C LEU A 678 32.45 -58.35 -5.28
N PHE A 679 33.22 -59.25 -4.67
CA PHE A 679 34.57 -58.96 -4.18
C PHE A 679 35.64 -59.03 -5.28
N LEU A 680 35.25 -59.39 -6.51
CA LEU A 680 36.12 -59.31 -7.68
C LEU A 680 36.25 -57.88 -8.23
N CYS A 681 35.43 -56.94 -7.77
CA CYS A 681 35.54 -55.51 -8.07
C CYS A 681 36.70 -54.86 -7.28
N ASN A 682 37.94 -55.19 -7.65
CA ASN A 682 39.18 -54.86 -6.92
C ASN A 682 39.47 -53.36 -6.70
N LYS A 683 38.77 -52.45 -7.38
CA LYS A 683 38.89 -51.00 -7.20
C LYS A 683 37.99 -50.42 -6.12
N ILE A 684 37.07 -51.22 -5.53
CA ILE A 684 36.18 -50.74 -4.48
C ILE A 684 37.01 -50.22 -3.29
N ARG A 685 36.74 -48.98 -2.91
CA ARG A 685 37.29 -48.28 -1.75
C ARG A 685 36.23 -48.07 -0.68
N TYR A 686 34.97 -47.93 -1.08
CA TYR A 686 33.82 -47.71 -0.20
C TYR A 686 32.73 -48.73 -0.50
N LEU A 687 32.41 -49.57 0.48
CA LEU A 687 31.33 -50.54 0.40
C LEU A 687 30.42 -50.41 1.62
N ASP A 688 29.16 -50.07 1.38
CA ASP A 688 28.13 -49.96 2.42
C ASP A 688 26.99 -50.95 2.15
N LEU A 689 26.83 -51.90 3.05
CA LEU A 689 25.84 -52.98 3.06
C LEU A 689 24.96 -52.92 4.33
N SER A 690 24.92 -51.78 5.00
CA SER A 690 24.21 -51.63 6.28
C SER A 690 22.70 -51.80 6.12
N TYR A 691 21.99 -52.16 7.19
CA TYR A 691 20.52 -52.32 7.19
C TYR A 691 20.04 -53.27 6.07
N ASN A 692 20.52 -54.50 6.11
CA ASN A 692 20.11 -55.61 5.26
C ASN A 692 19.86 -56.86 6.13
N ASP A 693 19.66 -58.03 5.51
CA ASP A 693 19.43 -59.30 6.18
C ASP A 693 20.60 -60.29 5.99
N ILE A 694 21.83 -59.77 5.79
CA ILE A 694 23.00 -60.56 5.42
C ILE A 694 23.42 -61.47 6.57
N ARG A 695 23.62 -62.77 6.29
CA ARG A 695 24.02 -63.76 7.29
C ARG A 695 25.50 -64.12 7.29
N PHE A 696 26.16 -64.06 6.14
CA PHE A 696 27.57 -64.41 5.99
C PHE A 696 28.28 -63.48 5.01
N ILE A 697 29.57 -63.27 5.26
CA ILE A 697 30.48 -62.54 4.36
C ILE A 697 31.38 -63.58 3.68
N PRO A 698 31.39 -63.66 2.34
CA PRO A 698 32.30 -64.56 1.63
C PRO A 698 33.78 -64.24 1.89
N PRO A 699 34.67 -65.26 1.99
CA PRO A 699 36.10 -65.06 2.24
C PRO A 699 36.80 -64.28 1.12
N GLU A 700 36.22 -64.21 -0.08
CA GLU A 700 36.74 -63.41 -1.18
C GLU A 700 36.81 -61.90 -0.87
N ILE A 701 36.21 -61.42 0.24
CA ILE A 701 36.39 -60.04 0.70
C ILE A 701 37.86 -59.62 0.84
N GLY A 702 38.75 -60.55 1.16
CA GLY A 702 40.20 -60.29 1.23
C GLY A 702 40.83 -59.92 -0.12
N VAL A 703 40.14 -60.14 -1.25
CA VAL A 703 40.58 -59.69 -2.58
C VAL A 703 40.48 -58.17 -2.74
N LEU A 704 39.63 -57.49 -1.97
CA LEU A 704 39.44 -56.04 -2.02
C LEU A 704 40.57 -55.27 -1.32
N GLN A 705 41.78 -55.35 -1.88
CA GLN A 705 42.99 -54.70 -1.35
C GLN A 705 42.94 -53.15 -1.36
N SER A 706 41.98 -52.56 -2.09
CA SER A 706 41.76 -51.12 -2.15
C SER A 706 40.73 -50.61 -1.12
N LEU A 707 40.07 -51.51 -0.37
CA LEU A 707 38.97 -51.17 0.53
C LEU A 707 39.44 -50.27 1.67
N GLN A 708 38.72 -49.18 1.90
CA GLN A 708 39.01 -48.17 2.94
C GLN A 708 37.84 -48.02 3.92
N TYR A 709 36.61 -48.14 3.43
CA TYR A 709 35.39 -48.09 4.21
C TYR A 709 34.56 -49.34 3.95
N PHE A 710 34.26 -50.09 5.01
CA PHE A 710 33.36 -51.22 4.97
C PHE A 710 32.32 -51.10 6.09
N SER A 711 31.05 -51.14 5.72
CA SER A 711 29.93 -51.09 6.67
C SER A 711 28.95 -52.21 6.38
N ILE A 712 28.66 -52.99 7.42
CA ILE A 712 27.64 -54.06 7.43
C ILE A 712 26.80 -53.97 8.71
N THR A 713 26.68 -52.76 9.27
CA THR A 713 25.91 -52.50 10.48
C THR A 713 24.43 -52.88 10.31
N CYS A 714 23.76 -53.37 11.36
CA CYS A 714 22.35 -53.79 11.31
C CYS A 714 22.12 -54.90 10.26
N ASN A 715 22.80 -56.03 10.43
CA ASN A 715 22.60 -57.24 9.65
C ASN A 715 22.46 -58.45 10.61
N LYS A 716 22.54 -59.69 10.08
CA LYS A 716 22.41 -60.94 10.83
C LYS A 716 23.70 -61.77 10.77
N VAL A 717 24.86 -61.10 10.69
CA VAL A 717 26.15 -61.78 10.51
C VAL A 717 26.58 -62.45 11.81
N GLU A 718 26.90 -63.75 11.75
CA GLU A 718 27.34 -64.55 12.91
C GLU A 718 28.86 -64.58 13.08
N SER A 719 29.61 -64.52 11.98
CA SER A 719 31.08 -64.46 12.00
C SER A 719 31.62 -63.65 10.83
N VAL A 720 32.80 -63.06 11.05
CA VAL A 720 33.55 -62.33 10.02
C VAL A 720 34.70 -63.23 9.54
N PRO A 721 34.88 -63.45 8.23
CA PRO A 721 35.97 -64.26 7.71
C PRO A 721 37.33 -63.60 7.99
N ASP A 722 38.34 -64.41 8.29
CA ASP A 722 39.70 -63.94 8.58
C ASP A 722 40.32 -63.17 7.39
N GLU A 723 39.86 -63.45 6.19
CA GLU A 723 40.28 -62.80 4.96
C GLU A 723 39.93 -61.30 4.92
N LEU A 724 38.92 -60.82 5.68
CA LEU A 724 38.63 -59.38 5.79
C LEU A 724 39.87 -58.61 6.29
N TYR A 725 40.64 -59.21 7.20
CA TYR A 725 41.81 -58.57 7.79
C TYR A 725 43.01 -58.50 6.82
N PHE A 726 42.89 -59.08 5.62
CA PHE A 726 43.87 -58.89 4.55
C PHE A 726 43.70 -57.55 3.82
N CYS A 727 42.60 -56.82 4.04
CA CYS A 727 42.35 -55.49 3.49
C CYS A 727 43.17 -54.39 4.23
N LYS A 728 44.49 -54.36 4.05
CA LYS A 728 45.42 -53.48 4.80
C LYS A 728 45.14 -51.97 4.69
N LYS A 729 44.35 -51.53 3.71
CA LYS A 729 43.95 -50.13 3.51
C LYS A 729 42.69 -49.72 4.27
N LEU A 730 42.07 -50.63 5.01
CA LEU A 730 40.82 -50.38 5.71
C LEU A 730 41.04 -49.36 6.84
N LYS A 731 40.29 -48.27 6.78
CA LYS A 731 40.30 -47.17 7.76
C LYS A 731 39.06 -47.18 8.64
N THR A 732 37.92 -47.56 8.06
CA THR A 732 36.63 -47.58 8.76
C THR A 732 35.98 -48.94 8.58
N LEU A 733 35.78 -49.63 9.70
CA LEU A 733 35.07 -50.89 9.77
C LEU A 733 33.86 -50.73 10.68
N LYS A 734 32.65 -50.91 10.14
CA LYS A 734 31.41 -50.89 10.92
C LYS A 734 30.70 -52.22 10.82
N ILE A 735 30.69 -52.96 11.91
CA ILE A 735 30.09 -54.29 12.06
C ILE A 735 29.11 -54.33 13.25
N GLY A 736 28.70 -53.17 13.79
CA GLY A 736 27.75 -53.07 14.89
C GLY A 736 26.37 -53.64 14.57
N LYS A 737 25.60 -54.00 15.61
CA LYS A 737 24.24 -54.54 15.50
C LYS A 737 24.16 -55.76 14.57
N ASN A 738 25.00 -56.76 14.85
CA ASN A 738 25.01 -58.07 14.22
C ASN A 738 24.96 -59.15 15.31
N ASN A 739 25.13 -60.42 14.94
CA ASN A 739 25.12 -61.55 15.86
C ASN A 739 26.55 -62.11 16.12
N LEU A 740 27.58 -61.24 16.07
CA LEU A 740 28.97 -61.67 16.21
C LEU A 740 29.29 -62.04 17.67
N SER A 741 29.89 -63.20 17.89
CA SER A 741 30.31 -63.69 19.22
C SER A 741 31.81 -63.54 19.48
N VAL A 742 32.64 -63.61 18.44
CA VAL A 742 34.11 -63.56 18.54
C VAL A 742 34.67 -62.57 17.52
N LEU A 743 35.56 -61.70 17.98
CA LEU A 743 36.38 -60.85 17.11
C LEU A 743 37.75 -61.52 16.94
N SER A 744 38.12 -61.84 15.70
CA SER A 744 39.39 -62.52 15.40
C SER A 744 40.60 -61.65 15.80
N PRO A 745 41.66 -62.23 16.42
CA PRO A 745 42.89 -61.51 16.77
C PRO A 745 43.61 -60.93 15.54
N LYS A 746 43.30 -61.44 14.33
CA LYS A 746 43.83 -60.90 13.07
C LYS A 746 43.42 -59.46 12.79
N ILE A 747 42.48 -58.88 13.55
CA ILE A 747 42.15 -57.44 13.49
C ILE A 747 43.40 -56.54 13.62
N GLY A 748 44.41 -56.97 14.40
CA GLY A 748 45.68 -56.25 14.56
C GLY A 748 46.44 -55.99 13.25
N ASN A 749 46.20 -56.79 12.21
CA ASN A 749 46.78 -56.59 10.87
C ASN A 749 46.31 -55.28 10.20
N LEU A 750 45.17 -54.72 10.63
CA LEU A 750 44.60 -53.49 10.08
C LEU A 750 45.23 -52.25 10.73
N THR A 751 46.51 -52.01 10.44
CA THR A 751 47.28 -50.91 11.06
C THR A 751 46.78 -49.50 10.73
N LEU A 752 46.02 -49.34 9.64
CA LEU A 752 45.41 -48.09 9.20
C LEU A 752 43.97 -47.87 9.73
N LEU A 753 43.44 -48.82 10.51
CA LEU A 753 42.08 -48.73 11.05
C LEU A 753 41.99 -47.58 12.05
N SER A 754 41.19 -46.56 11.74
CA SER A 754 40.98 -45.39 12.59
C SER A 754 39.59 -45.35 13.23
N TYR A 755 38.63 -46.07 12.65
CA TYR A 755 37.26 -46.15 13.15
C TYR A 755 36.76 -47.60 13.13
N LEU A 756 36.32 -48.09 14.28
CA LEU A 756 35.79 -49.43 14.48
C LEU A 756 34.47 -49.37 15.26
N ASP A 757 33.38 -49.81 14.64
CA ASP A 757 32.08 -49.98 15.29
C ASP A 757 31.72 -51.45 15.43
N ILE A 758 31.67 -51.91 16.67
CA ILE A 758 31.31 -53.28 17.06
C ILE A 758 30.11 -53.32 18.00
N LYS A 759 29.50 -52.17 18.31
CA LYS A 759 28.45 -52.06 19.32
C LYS A 759 27.19 -52.82 18.90
N GLY A 760 26.52 -53.48 19.84
CA GLY A 760 25.28 -54.23 19.63
C GLY A 760 25.52 -55.63 19.07
N ASN A 761 26.65 -56.25 19.39
CA ASN A 761 26.97 -57.65 19.10
C ASN A 761 26.96 -58.48 20.41
N HIS A 762 27.36 -59.74 20.32
CA HIS A 762 27.41 -60.70 21.44
C HIS A 762 28.85 -61.05 21.85
N PHE A 763 29.77 -60.09 21.77
CA PHE A 763 31.15 -60.30 22.18
C PHE A 763 31.27 -60.42 23.70
N GLU A 764 32.01 -61.43 24.17
CA GLU A 764 32.34 -61.60 25.59
C GLU A 764 33.67 -60.93 25.96
N ILE A 765 34.67 -61.05 25.09
CA ILE A 765 36.04 -60.54 25.29
C ILE A 765 36.55 -59.92 23.98
N LEU A 766 37.35 -58.87 24.11
CA LEU A 766 38.07 -58.27 22.98
C LEU A 766 39.51 -58.81 22.88
N PRO A 767 40.02 -59.08 21.66
CA PRO A 767 41.40 -59.51 21.46
C PRO A 767 42.40 -58.39 21.84
N PRO A 768 43.48 -58.70 22.58
CA PRO A 768 44.52 -57.71 22.92
C PRO A 768 45.24 -57.17 21.68
N GLU A 769 45.22 -57.88 20.56
CA GLU A 769 45.78 -57.49 19.26
C GLU A 769 45.14 -56.22 18.69
N LEU A 770 44.00 -55.74 19.23
CA LEU A 770 43.47 -54.41 18.93
C LEU A 770 44.47 -53.28 19.24
N GLY A 771 45.42 -53.49 20.16
CA GLY A 771 46.52 -52.54 20.41
C GLY A 771 47.51 -52.39 19.24
N GLU A 772 47.56 -53.36 18.33
CA GLU A 772 48.39 -53.29 17.12
C GLU A 772 47.82 -52.33 16.06
N CYS A 773 46.51 -52.01 16.14
CA CYS A 773 45.86 -51.00 15.32
C CYS A 773 46.27 -49.58 15.76
N ARG A 774 47.50 -49.15 15.43
CA ARG A 774 48.07 -47.88 15.89
C ARG A 774 47.26 -46.62 15.53
N ALA A 775 46.44 -46.67 14.49
CA ALA A 775 45.58 -45.57 14.09
C ALA A 775 44.24 -45.52 14.85
N LEU A 776 43.87 -46.57 15.59
CA LEU A 776 42.60 -46.68 16.29
C LEU A 776 42.69 -45.99 17.65
N LYS A 777 41.95 -44.89 17.79
CA LYS A 777 41.86 -44.10 19.03
C LYS A 777 40.53 -44.38 19.74
N ARG A 778 40.44 -44.05 21.03
CA ARG A 778 39.20 -44.20 21.82
C ARG A 778 37.99 -43.49 21.20
N THR A 779 38.21 -42.36 20.51
CA THR A 779 37.17 -41.60 19.81
C THR A 779 36.62 -42.32 18.57
N GLY A 780 37.45 -43.14 17.93
CA GLY A 780 37.08 -43.94 16.76
C GLY A 780 36.61 -45.35 17.11
N PHE A 781 36.72 -45.79 18.37
CA PHE A 781 36.29 -47.11 18.80
C PHE A 781 34.94 -47.06 19.52
N THR A 782 33.90 -47.50 18.82
CA THR A 782 32.53 -47.59 19.34
C THR A 782 32.22 -49.03 19.75
N VAL A 783 32.15 -49.23 21.07
CA VAL A 783 31.96 -50.51 21.76
C VAL A 783 31.19 -50.28 23.07
N GLU A 784 30.59 -51.31 23.65
CA GLU A 784 30.07 -51.30 25.02
C GLU A 784 31.17 -51.01 26.05
N ASP A 785 30.90 -50.16 27.03
CA ASP A 785 31.92 -49.74 28.02
C ASP A 785 32.44 -50.92 28.85
N ASN A 786 31.55 -51.83 29.26
CA ASN A 786 31.87 -53.05 29.97
C ASN A 786 32.75 -54.02 29.14
N LEU A 787 32.63 -54.00 27.81
CA LEU A 787 33.48 -54.81 26.94
C LEU A 787 34.83 -54.12 26.69
N PHE A 788 34.86 -52.79 26.61
CA PHE A 788 36.11 -52.02 26.53
C PHE A 788 37.03 -52.26 27.74
N GLU A 789 36.46 -52.41 28.94
CA GLU A 789 37.21 -52.72 30.16
C GLU A 789 37.90 -54.09 30.15
N THR A 790 37.52 -55.01 29.26
CA THR A 790 38.17 -56.33 29.10
C THR A 790 39.55 -56.25 28.44
N LEU A 791 39.87 -55.14 27.77
CA LEU A 791 41.18 -54.93 27.15
C LEU A 791 42.27 -54.70 28.20
N PRO A 792 43.51 -55.18 27.95
CA PRO A 792 44.66 -54.89 28.81
C PRO A 792 44.85 -53.39 29.06
N SER A 793 45.32 -53.02 30.25
CA SER A 793 45.59 -51.61 30.64
C SER A 793 46.43 -50.87 29.60
N ASP A 794 47.48 -51.52 29.11
CA ASP A 794 48.47 -50.93 28.21
C ASP A 794 47.83 -50.55 26.87
N VAL A 795 46.93 -51.40 26.36
CA VAL A 795 46.16 -51.13 25.13
C VAL A 795 45.17 -49.99 25.35
N ARG A 796 44.48 -49.96 26.50
CA ARG A 796 43.53 -48.89 26.84
C ARG A 796 44.21 -47.54 26.99
N GLU A 797 45.40 -47.49 27.56
CA GLU A 797 46.21 -46.27 27.67
C GLU A 797 46.72 -45.81 26.30
N GLN A 798 47.21 -46.74 25.47
CA GLN A 798 47.64 -46.44 24.11
C GLN A 798 46.51 -45.83 23.25
N MET A 799 45.27 -46.29 23.41
CA MET A 799 44.11 -45.74 22.71
C MET A 799 43.64 -44.38 23.24
N LYS A 800 44.05 -43.99 24.46
CA LYS A 800 43.73 -42.70 25.08
C LYS A 800 44.80 -41.63 24.81
N ALA A 801 46.02 -42.03 24.46
CA ALA A 801 47.09 -41.11 24.11
C ALA A 801 46.80 -40.39 22.77
N GLU A 802 47.09 -39.08 22.75
CA GLU A 802 46.53 -38.05 21.84
C GLU A 802 46.43 -38.36 20.35
#